data_AF-A0A819EWU5-F1
#
_entry.id   AF-A0A819EWU5-F1
#
_cell.length_a   1.000
_cell.length_b   1.000
_cell.length_c   1.000
_cell.angle_alpha   90.00
_cell.angle_beta   90.00
_cell.angle_gamma   90.00
#
_symmetry.space_group_name_H-M   'P 1'
#
loop_
_entity.id
_entity.type
_entity.pdbx_description
1 polymer ?
#
loop_
_entity_poly.entity_id
_entity_poly.type
_entity_poly.pdbx_seq_one_letter_code
_entity_poly.pdbx_strand_id
1 'polypeptide(L)'
;MLHADFETTFKCGYCNMSNVEFKERLFKVTSQDQRRQTFVKQWLEIDMTLLEFIRKYTCIIAHVYCLKMELDSYKSYIDRTQSEYLWLSQLRKMRMKEDNIDENFSETQKYIRYQLRITEQSLSKAITKLINCIQNQEAISGSSVMDMTLLKAYIITFVRQDYRELHDDVEQKKRLLLLKANDVRLVKEFFDLKPNSIQISLARSIWRATIREEETKNGKEYEMSERWNHDLNEHAFNDNKNEFSFDQETCQLLQYVDLNGFSELIDHMDSTDQINEDLKQGISHIRDHFMKENYVLRTSYKGYSLHIFPSNDFKLLCSDYIELTGIYKFIQNMDTIELIEHDQFLFNIVKQVQTKLDDLFCSNCITQRQYDQMRISRSEVELSYLVFALNTPVKGNIYTIRPVVVCNKGPTMRISRYLCNLLWSLFHQLTGCRTFRNGVDVIENFESYARNNYLQSTTLFVTFNIHEICMNFSHEIMIKALEHFLLIYGTQVSMEEELAIETILQLVRLVLENQMVLYGSCLFEQTRGNASGCPLTIPLACIYLCYSQPALMSVLIAQKQQELFGRSEDQLHFLFGKPIVVDRHYQSIQIKPFIGTSFHFLDVELSHNKGHLHTRIYHDAVMDQYQLPNQFQAERSSCLPSRLLQSMLMYVVRCCSKEQSFDYERRYLKLVYLLYGFSENFIDNCIEQFYKRFYACEVNYFVDRIPYETLRRRVMKRHAQLVIVKTKWSKEIEMIQSLSYSDMNADSNLMDYFKCQLFDLLKKCFIFEPQFNEKVIEIEPDAINTIPLSMIKYLAKQRPCRELLNSSIKESDEYDCMYR
;
A
#
# COMPACT_ATOMS: atom_id res chain seq x y z
N MET A 1 19.06 10.79 12.66
CA MET A 1 18.05 11.55 11.87
C MET A 1 16.83 12.03 12.69
N LEU A 2 16.73 11.77 14.00
CA LEU A 2 15.59 12.20 14.85
C LEU A 2 15.66 13.65 15.40
N HIS A 3 16.72 14.40 15.09
CA HIS A 3 16.91 15.77 15.60
C HIS A 3 15.99 16.81 14.90
N ALA A 4 15.33 16.42 13.81
CA ALA A 4 14.54 17.33 12.97
C ALA A 4 13.04 17.37 13.32
N ASP A 5 12.51 16.39 14.09
CA ASP A 5 11.07 16.26 14.26
C ASP A 5 10.48 17.01 15.45
N PHE A 6 11.25 17.28 16.51
CA PHE A 6 10.73 18.04 17.65
C PHE A 6 10.79 19.56 17.46
N GLU A 7 11.84 20.10 16.81
CA GLU A 7 11.89 21.53 16.43
C GLU A 7 10.83 21.91 15.39
N THR A 8 10.27 20.94 14.66
CA THR A 8 9.27 21.18 13.61
C THR A 8 7.83 20.94 14.06
N THR A 9 7.56 20.03 15.01
CA THR A 9 6.18 19.69 15.40
C THR A 9 5.50 20.71 16.33
N PHE A 10 6.24 21.50 17.10
CA PHE A 10 5.65 22.54 17.95
C PHE A 10 6.20 23.93 17.63
N LYS A 11 6.16 24.32 16.34
CA LYS A 11 6.28 25.74 15.99
C LYS A 11 5.13 26.50 16.64
N CYS A 12 5.48 27.30 17.65
CA CYS A 12 4.58 28.16 18.39
C CYS A 12 3.73 29.01 17.41
N GLY A 13 2.47 28.61 17.23
CA GLY A 13 1.61 29.12 16.16
C GLY A 13 1.20 30.59 16.30
N TYR A 14 1.40 31.21 17.48
CA TYR A 14 0.97 32.59 17.74
C TYR A 14 1.56 33.61 16.77
N CYS A 15 2.77 33.36 16.27
CA CYS A 15 3.45 34.24 15.32
C CYS A 15 2.85 34.15 13.91
N ASN A 16 2.10 33.07 13.60
CA ASN A 16 1.40 32.86 12.32
C ASN A 16 -0.12 33.13 12.41
N MET A 17 -0.66 33.34 13.61
CA MET A 17 -2.07 33.64 13.81
C MET A 17 -2.40 35.05 13.27
N SER A 18 -3.59 35.18 12.69
CA SER A 18 -4.10 36.51 12.34
C SER A 18 -4.27 37.37 13.60
N ASN A 19 -4.22 38.70 13.45
CA ASN A 19 -4.46 39.62 14.56
C ASN A 19 -5.81 39.36 15.25
N VAL A 20 -6.83 39.03 14.47
CA VAL A 20 -8.18 38.74 14.95
C VAL A 20 -8.18 37.45 15.78
N GLU A 21 -7.65 36.36 15.24
CA GLU A 21 -7.60 35.07 15.91
C GLU A 21 -6.79 35.13 17.22
N PHE A 22 -5.63 35.78 17.20
CA PHE A 22 -4.80 35.93 18.38
C PHE A 22 -5.52 36.71 19.50
N LYS A 23 -6.20 37.80 19.14
CA LYS A 23 -7.01 38.60 20.08
C LYS A 23 -8.16 37.78 20.66
N GLU A 24 -8.93 37.10 19.83
CA GLU A 24 -10.08 36.28 20.27
C GLU A 24 -9.66 35.19 21.26
N ARG A 25 -8.57 34.48 20.98
CA ARG A 25 -8.04 33.45 21.88
C ARG A 25 -7.55 34.06 23.20
N LEU A 26 -6.81 35.17 23.15
CA LEU A 26 -6.37 35.88 24.35
C LEU A 26 -7.57 36.39 25.18
N PHE A 27 -8.63 36.87 24.53
CA PHE A 27 -9.87 37.30 25.20
C PHE A 27 -10.65 36.17 25.85
N LYS A 28 -10.62 34.97 25.25
CA LYS A 28 -11.28 33.79 25.81
C LYS A 28 -10.70 33.46 27.19
N VAL A 29 -9.40 33.66 27.39
CA VAL A 29 -8.72 33.38 28.68
C VAL A 29 -8.97 34.47 29.71
N THR A 30 -9.20 35.72 29.29
CA THR A 30 -9.53 36.82 30.21
C THR A 30 -11.01 36.86 30.60
N SER A 31 -11.84 35.96 30.07
CA SER A 31 -13.31 35.99 30.19
C SER A 31 -13.90 35.70 31.56
N GLN A 32 -13.09 35.30 32.53
CA GLN A 32 -13.54 35.06 33.90
C GLN A 32 -13.67 36.36 34.73
N ASP A 33 -13.18 37.51 34.24
CA ASP A 33 -13.30 38.81 34.91
C ASP A 33 -13.73 39.92 33.94
N GLN A 34 -15.03 40.27 33.98
CA GLN A 34 -15.66 41.20 33.06
C GLN A 34 -15.08 42.63 33.12
N ARG A 35 -14.57 43.07 34.28
CA ARG A 35 -13.90 44.39 34.39
C ARG A 35 -12.55 44.38 33.69
N ARG A 36 -11.84 43.26 33.76
CA ARG A 36 -10.51 43.11 33.14
C ARG A 36 -10.59 42.81 31.64
N GLN A 37 -11.67 42.19 31.15
CA GLN A 37 -11.91 42.04 29.71
C GLN A 37 -12.00 43.38 29.00
N THR A 38 -12.77 44.34 29.54
CA THR A 38 -12.92 45.68 28.95
C THR A 38 -11.57 46.39 28.84
N PHE A 39 -10.72 46.20 29.84
CA PHE A 39 -9.37 46.79 29.89
C PHE A 39 -8.43 46.17 28.85
N VAL A 40 -8.36 44.83 28.77
CA VAL A 40 -7.55 44.13 27.76
C VAL A 40 -8.06 44.41 26.34
N LYS A 41 -9.37 44.61 26.17
CA LYS A 41 -9.98 44.93 24.87
C LYS A 41 -9.58 46.32 24.40
N GLN A 42 -9.71 47.32 25.27
CA GLN A 42 -9.26 48.68 24.97
C GLN A 42 -7.76 48.70 24.62
N TRP A 43 -6.94 47.92 25.30
CA TRP A 43 -5.49 47.84 25.02
C TRP A 43 -5.16 47.27 23.65
N LEU A 44 -5.77 46.15 23.28
CA LEU A 44 -5.47 45.46 22.02
C LEU A 44 -6.05 46.20 20.81
N GLU A 45 -7.01 47.11 21.00
CA GLU A 45 -7.63 47.91 19.94
C GLU A 45 -6.89 49.23 19.65
N ILE A 46 -6.16 49.79 20.62
CA ILE A 46 -5.55 51.14 20.50
C ILE A 46 -4.15 51.11 19.88
N ASP A 47 -3.35 50.07 20.14
CA ASP A 47 -1.93 50.07 19.75
C ASP A 47 -1.49 48.75 19.09
N MET A 48 -1.22 48.83 17.78
CA MET A 48 -0.71 47.72 16.97
C MET A 48 0.70 47.30 17.36
N THR A 49 1.55 48.25 17.78
CA THR A 49 2.92 47.94 18.20
C THR A 49 2.93 47.17 19.53
N LEU A 50 2.01 47.52 20.43
CA LEU A 50 1.77 46.77 21.67
C LEU A 50 1.23 45.36 21.39
N LEU A 51 0.33 45.19 20.43
CA LEU A 51 -0.17 43.88 20.02
C LEU A 51 0.95 42.98 19.47
N GLU A 52 1.82 43.52 18.63
CA GLU A 52 2.98 42.79 18.09
C GLU A 52 3.96 42.42 19.20
N PHE A 53 4.21 43.32 20.14
CA PHE A 53 5.00 43.04 21.33
C PHE A 53 4.39 41.91 22.15
N ILE A 54 3.08 41.97 22.46
CA ILE A 54 2.36 40.94 23.21
C ILE A 54 2.43 39.59 22.50
N ARG A 55 2.27 39.56 21.17
CA ARG A 55 2.39 38.33 20.37
C ARG A 55 3.79 37.76 20.45
N LYS A 56 4.82 38.58 20.25
CA LYS A 56 6.23 38.17 20.36
C LYS A 56 6.55 37.64 21.75
N TYR A 57 6.09 38.34 22.79
CA TYR A 57 6.25 37.94 24.19
C TYR A 57 5.55 36.60 24.48
N THR A 58 4.33 36.42 23.95
CA THR A 58 3.58 35.16 24.05
C THR A 58 4.29 34.01 23.31
N CYS A 59 4.84 34.25 22.11
CA CYS A 59 5.63 33.25 21.38
C CYS A 59 6.84 32.79 22.22
N ILE A 60 7.54 33.72 22.87
CA ILE A 60 8.72 33.40 23.71
C ILE A 60 8.31 32.63 24.97
N ILE A 61 7.24 33.05 25.67
CA ILE A 61 6.74 32.34 26.87
C ILE A 61 6.33 30.91 26.53
N ALA A 62 5.61 30.71 25.42
CA ALA A 62 5.21 29.38 24.97
C ALA A 62 6.42 28.49 24.67
N HIS A 63 7.46 29.03 24.04
CA HIS A 63 8.69 28.30 23.79
C HIS A 63 9.41 27.91 25.09
N VAL A 64 9.52 28.82 26.05
CA VAL A 64 10.07 28.54 27.39
C VAL A 64 9.25 27.47 28.11
N TYR A 65 7.92 27.54 28.02
CA TYR A 65 7.02 26.58 28.66
C TYR A 65 7.18 25.17 28.08
N CYS A 66 7.23 25.03 26.75
CA CYS A 66 7.44 23.75 26.07
C CYS A 66 8.79 23.12 26.45
N LEU A 67 9.88 23.90 26.36
CA LEU A 67 11.24 23.42 26.71
C LEU A 67 11.33 23.02 28.19
N LYS A 68 10.64 23.73 29.09
CA LYS A 68 10.58 23.36 30.51
C LYS A 68 9.88 22.02 30.72
N MET A 69 8.75 21.79 30.06
CA MET A 69 8.03 20.52 30.17
C MET A 69 8.84 19.35 29.62
N GLU A 70 9.53 19.55 28.50
CA GLU A 70 10.42 18.55 27.91
C GLU A 70 11.59 18.23 28.85
N LEU A 71 12.22 19.26 29.42
CA LEU A 71 13.27 19.11 30.42
C LEU A 71 12.79 18.32 31.65
N ASP A 72 11.61 18.66 32.18
CA ASP A 72 11.01 17.98 33.32
C ASP A 72 10.70 16.51 33.00
N SER A 73 10.33 16.19 31.75
CA SER A 73 10.13 14.81 31.28
C SER A 73 11.44 14.02 31.28
N TYR A 74 12.51 14.54 30.68
CA TYR A 74 13.82 13.86 30.67
C TYR A 74 14.41 13.70 32.08
N LYS A 75 14.27 14.71 32.96
CA LYS A 75 14.70 14.60 34.36
C LYS A 75 13.94 13.52 35.11
N SER A 76 12.61 13.51 34.99
CA SER A 76 11.76 12.48 35.61
C SER A 76 12.18 11.08 35.17
N TYR A 77 12.54 10.92 33.89
CA TYR A 77 13.02 9.66 33.35
C TYR A 77 14.37 9.24 33.97
N ILE A 78 15.35 10.13 34.00
CA ILE A 78 16.68 9.85 34.58
C ILE A 78 16.56 9.53 36.07
N ASP A 79 15.80 10.31 36.83
CA ASP A 79 15.61 10.10 38.27
C ASP A 79 14.99 8.72 38.55
N ARG A 80 13.98 8.33 37.76
CA ARG A 80 13.30 7.03 37.89
C ARG A 80 14.22 5.86 37.62
N THR A 81 14.84 5.89 36.45
CA THR A 81 15.75 4.84 36.00
C THR A 81 17.00 4.71 36.88
N GLN A 82 17.43 5.79 37.54
CA GLN A 82 18.45 5.74 38.59
C GLN A 82 17.90 5.12 39.90
N SER A 83 16.70 5.51 40.32
CA SER A 83 16.06 4.97 41.54
C SER A 83 15.75 3.48 41.46
N GLU A 84 15.54 2.95 40.26
CA GLU A 84 15.21 1.55 40.00
C GLU A 84 16.44 0.71 39.58
N TYR A 85 17.63 1.29 39.69
CA TYR A 85 18.90 0.63 39.36
C TYR A 85 19.04 0.11 37.93
N LEU A 86 18.15 0.53 37.01
CA LEU A 86 18.18 0.14 35.59
C LEU A 86 19.49 0.55 34.88
N TRP A 87 20.19 1.55 35.42
CA TRP A 87 21.48 2.01 34.91
C TRP A 87 22.71 1.48 35.65
N LEU A 88 22.55 0.61 36.66
CA LEU A 88 23.72 0.03 37.31
C LEU A 88 24.43 -0.92 36.34
N SER A 89 25.69 -0.59 36.04
CA SER A 89 26.63 -1.37 35.22
C SER A 89 26.95 -2.78 35.75
N GLN A 90 26.30 -3.21 36.84
CA GLN A 90 26.52 -4.48 37.52
C GLN A 90 25.45 -5.55 37.24
N LEU A 91 24.50 -5.30 36.33
CA LEU A 91 23.76 -6.40 35.70
C LEU A 91 24.79 -7.29 34.98
N ARG A 92 25.19 -8.39 35.64
CA ARG A 92 26.21 -9.33 35.17
C ARG A 92 25.96 -9.66 33.71
N LYS A 93 26.99 -9.54 32.86
CA LYS A 93 26.99 -9.91 31.43
C LYS A 93 26.30 -11.25 31.11
N MET A 94 26.22 -12.18 32.08
CA MET A 94 25.46 -13.42 31.93
C MET A 94 23.94 -13.19 31.80
N ARG A 95 23.31 -12.37 32.65
CA ARG A 95 21.85 -12.13 32.56
C ARG A 95 21.46 -11.32 31.32
N MET A 96 22.30 -10.38 30.88
CA MET A 96 22.04 -9.64 29.65
C MET A 96 22.09 -10.53 28.40
N LYS A 97 22.92 -11.59 28.41
CA LYS A 97 22.93 -12.63 27.36
C LYS A 97 21.74 -13.58 27.45
N GLU A 98 21.31 -13.95 28.65
CA GLU A 98 20.15 -14.84 28.85
C GLU A 98 18.82 -14.16 28.49
N ASP A 99 18.68 -12.84 28.75
CA ASP A 99 17.44 -12.10 28.53
C ASP A 99 17.40 -11.33 27.19
N ASN A 100 18.42 -11.48 26.31
CA ASN A 100 18.58 -10.70 25.07
C ASN A 100 18.38 -9.18 25.31
N ILE A 101 19.01 -8.65 26.37
CA ILE A 101 19.00 -7.21 26.67
C ILE A 101 20.18 -6.58 25.92
N ASP A 102 19.82 -6.04 24.76
CA ASP A 102 20.66 -5.55 23.66
C ASP A 102 21.62 -4.39 24.01
N GLU A 103 22.70 -4.22 23.21
CA GLU A 103 23.68 -3.10 23.27
C GLU A 103 23.01 -1.71 23.16
N ASN A 104 21.78 -1.68 22.65
CA ASN A 104 20.91 -0.52 22.52
C ASN A 104 20.61 0.26 23.82
N PHE A 105 20.82 -0.33 25.00
CA PHE A 105 20.59 0.35 26.28
C PHE A 105 21.58 1.48 26.57
N SER A 106 22.87 1.25 26.29
CA SER A 106 23.91 2.26 26.50
C SER A 106 23.70 3.44 25.54
N GLU A 107 23.32 3.13 24.31
CA GLU A 107 22.93 4.11 23.28
C GLU A 107 21.73 4.95 23.75
N THR A 108 20.68 4.32 24.29
CA THR A 108 19.50 5.01 24.82
C THR A 108 19.85 5.96 25.96
N GLN A 109 20.72 5.54 26.90
CA GLN A 109 21.19 6.41 27.98
C GLN A 109 21.93 7.64 27.46
N LYS A 110 22.87 7.41 26.54
CA LYS A 110 23.68 8.45 25.93
C LYS A 110 22.79 9.43 25.18
N TYR A 111 21.80 8.92 24.45
CA TYR A 111 20.81 9.71 23.74
C TYR A 111 19.98 10.59 24.67
N ILE A 112 19.40 10.03 25.74
CA ILE A 112 18.57 10.80 26.67
C ILE A 112 19.39 11.88 27.40
N ARG A 113 20.64 11.57 27.79
CA ARG A 113 21.55 12.56 28.37
C ARG A 113 21.96 13.64 27.36
N TYR A 114 22.11 13.27 26.09
CA TYR A 114 22.38 14.20 25.01
C TYR A 114 21.21 15.16 24.79
N GLN A 115 19.98 14.63 24.71
CA GLN A 115 18.76 15.43 24.58
C GLN A 115 18.57 16.37 25.77
N LEU A 116 18.75 15.87 27.01
CA LEU A 116 18.70 16.69 28.22
C LEU A 116 19.59 17.93 28.11
N ARG A 117 20.87 17.75 27.70
CA ARG A 117 21.83 18.85 27.56
C ARG A 117 21.39 19.86 26.49
N ILE A 118 20.87 19.40 25.36
CA ILE A 118 20.38 20.27 24.29
C ILE A 118 19.18 21.08 24.78
N THR A 119 18.20 20.43 25.40
CA THR A 119 17.01 21.10 25.94
C THR A 119 17.40 22.13 27.01
N GLU A 120 18.37 21.84 27.89
CA GLU A 120 18.90 22.81 28.87
C GLU A 120 19.53 24.04 28.20
N GLN A 121 20.35 23.83 27.16
CA GLN A 121 20.95 24.93 26.40
C GLN A 121 19.90 25.77 25.66
N SER A 122 18.92 25.12 25.04
CA SER A 122 17.80 25.78 24.35
C SER A 122 16.92 26.56 25.32
N LEU A 123 16.63 26.00 26.50
CA LEU A 123 15.87 26.66 27.55
C LEU A 123 16.60 27.90 28.07
N SER A 124 17.91 27.80 28.31
CA SER A 124 18.74 28.94 28.71
C SER A 124 18.68 30.07 27.67
N LYS A 125 18.86 29.75 26.38
CA LYS A 125 18.72 30.72 25.27
C LYS A 125 17.33 31.34 25.21
N ALA A 126 16.27 30.57 25.42
CA ALA A 126 14.89 31.06 25.42
C ALA A 126 14.61 31.99 26.61
N ILE A 127 15.16 31.68 27.80
CA ILE A 127 15.08 32.54 28.99
C ILE A 127 15.83 33.85 28.76
N THR A 128 17.04 33.83 28.18
CA THR A 128 17.76 35.07 27.84
C THR A 128 16.96 35.92 26.86
N LYS A 129 16.35 35.31 25.83
CA LYS A 129 15.45 36.02 24.90
C LYS A 129 14.25 36.64 25.63
N LEU A 130 13.68 35.95 26.61
CA LEU A 130 12.58 36.45 27.43
C LEU A 130 13.01 37.65 28.28
N ILE A 131 14.17 37.57 28.95
CA ILE A 131 14.74 38.66 29.75
C ILE A 131 14.99 39.89 28.87
N ASN A 132 15.62 39.72 27.72
CA ASN A 132 15.87 40.81 26.78
C ASN A 132 14.55 41.41 26.27
N CYS A 133 13.52 40.60 26.04
CA CYS A 133 12.20 41.08 25.65
C CYS A 133 11.53 41.91 26.75
N ILE A 134 11.74 41.57 28.02
CA ILE A 134 11.24 42.34 29.18
C ILE A 134 12.03 43.65 29.33
N GLN A 135 13.36 43.62 29.19
CA GLN A 135 14.19 44.82 29.31
C GLN A 135 13.93 45.82 28.18
N ASN A 136 13.77 45.35 26.94
CA ASN A 136 13.45 46.21 25.80
C ASN A 136 12.06 46.87 25.93
N GLN A 137 11.17 46.31 26.74
CA GLN A 137 9.84 46.86 26.98
C GLN A 137 9.87 48.06 27.94
N GLU A 138 10.81 48.11 28.88
CA GLU A 138 11.01 49.26 29.77
C GLU A 138 11.35 50.53 28.96
N ALA A 139 11.99 50.38 27.80
CA ALA A 139 12.26 51.47 26.87
C ALA A 139 11.03 51.95 26.08
N ILE A 140 10.01 51.10 25.90
CA ILE A 140 8.80 51.40 25.12
C ILE A 140 7.71 52.05 26.00
N SER A 141 7.73 51.82 27.32
CA SER A 141 6.59 52.08 28.21
C SER A 141 6.52 53.51 28.79
N GLY A 142 7.14 54.50 28.14
CA GLY A 142 7.46 55.83 28.68
C GLY A 142 6.31 56.72 29.22
N SER A 143 5.05 56.31 29.25
CA SER A 143 3.97 57.11 29.89
C SER A 143 2.67 56.38 30.24
N SER A 144 2.53 55.09 29.97
CA SER A 144 1.29 54.35 30.23
C SER A 144 1.50 53.35 31.37
N VAL A 145 0.77 53.57 32.47
CA VAL A 145 0.73 52.68 33.66
C VAL A 145 -0.01 51.39 33.29
N MET A 146 0.57 50.62 32.38
CA MET A 146 0.12 49.27 32.09
C MET A 146 0.60 48.38 33.23
N ASP A 147 -0.32 47.75 33.96
CA ASP A 147 0.05 46.74 34.95
C ASP A 147 0.58 45.49 34.22
N MET A 148 1.88 45.52 33.92
CA MET A 148 2.59 44.44 33.25
C MET A 148 2.56 43.15 34.07
N THR A 149 2.41 43.24 35.38
CA THR A 149 2.26 42.07 36.24
C THR A 149 1.00 41.32 35.87
N LEU A 150 -0.10 42.05 35.66
CA LEU A 150 -1.38 41.50 35.24
C LEU A 150 -1.31 40.91 33.82
N LEU A 151 -0.69 41.61 32.86
CA LEU A 151 -0.52 41.10 31.50
C LEU A 151 0.34 39.83 31.44
N LYS A 152 1.44 39.78 32.20
CA LYS A 152 2.29 38.59 32.33
C LYS A 152 1.49 37.40 32.86
N ALA A 153 0.66 37.61 33.88
CA ALA A 153 -0.20 36.57 34.44
C ALA A 153 -1.20 36.04 33.39
N TYR A 154 -1.78 36.90 32.55
CA TYR A 154 -2.68 36.47 31.50
C TYR A 154 -2.00 35.69 30.40
N ILE A 155 -0.84 36.15 29.93
CA ILE A 155 -0.12 35.45 28.87
C ILE A 155 0.35 34.08 29.36
N ILE A 156 0.82 33.97 30.60
CA ILE A 156 1.17 32.67 31.20
C ILE A 156 -0.07 31.76 31.28
N THR A 157 -1.22 32.30 31.70
CA THR A 157 -2.47 31.53 31.78
C THR A 157 -2.93 31.09 30.39
N PHE A 158 -2.81 31.96 29.40
CA PHE A 158 -3.16 31.71 28.01
C PHE A 158 -2.32 30.58 27.42
N VAL A 159 -1.00 30.68 27.56
CA VAL A 159 -0.07 29.62 27.12
C VAL A 159 -0.37 28.31 27.86
N ARG A 160 -0.59 28.33 29.18
CA ARG A 160 -0.92 27.10 29.93
C ARG A 160 -2.23 26.46 29.46
N GLN A 161 -3.21 27.27 29.10
CA GLN A 161 -4.50 26.77 28.62
C GLN A 161 -4.37 26.13 27.23
N ASP A 162 -3.66 26.78 26.31
CA ASP A 162 -3.44 26.27 24.95
C ASP A 162 -2.56 25.02 24.94
N TYR A 163 -1.66 24.88 25.91
CA TYR A 163 -0.78 23.71 26.06
C TYR A 163 -1.25 22.73 27.13
N ARG A 164 -2.49 22.82 27.62
CA ARG A 164 -3.02 21.92 28.64
C ARG A 164 -2.99 20.46 28.21
N GLU A 165 -3.40 20.17 26.97
CA GLU A 165 -3.38 18.81 26.42
C GLU A 165 -1.96 18.24 26.38
N LEU A 166 -0.96 19.06 26.00
CA LEU A 166 0.44 18.65 26.02
C LEU A 166 0.92 18.40 27.45
N HIS A 167 0.51 19.24 28.41
CA HIS A 167 0.86 19.07 29.82
C HIS A 167 0.26 17.79 30.39
N ASP A 168 -1.00 17.52 30.08
CA ASP A 168 -1.69 16.31 30.50
C ASP A 168 -1.06 15.06 29.87
N ASP A 169 -0.60 15.13 28.62
CA ASP A 169 0.17 14.06 27.97
C ASP A 169 1.52 13.81 28.68
N VAL A 170 2.27 14.86 29.00
CA VAL A 170 3.55 14.73 29.74
C VAL A 170 3.33 14.15 31.14
N GLU A 171 2.32 14.62 31.87
CA GLU A 171 2.00 14.07 33.19
C GLU A 171 1.47 12.64 33.13
N GLN A 172 0.69 12.30 32.10
CA GLN A 172 0.27 10.93 31.83
C GLN A 172 1.49 10.04 31.56
N LYS A 173 2.47 10.50 30.77
CA LYS A 173 3.74 9.78 30.52
C LYS A 173 4.52 9.56 31.81
N LYS A 174 4.66 10.58 32.67
CA LYS A 174 5.30 10.43 33.98
C LYS A 174 4.59 9.41 34.87
N ARG A 175 3.25 9.40 34.88
CA ARG A 175 2.44 8.41 35.63
C ARG A 175 2.56 6.99 35.07
N LEU A 176 2.85 6.84 33.79
CA LEU A 176 3.01 5.54 33.17
C LEU A 176 4.42 4.98 33.40
N LEU A 177 5.44 5.84 33.43
CA LEU A 177 6.78 5.49 33.91
C LEU A 177 6.77 5.00 35.36
N LEU A 178 5.89 5.55 36.20
CA LEU A 178 5.66 5.13 37.60
C LEU A 178 5.13 3.70 37.77
N LEU A 179 4.54 3.08 36.74
CA LEU A 179 3.85 1.79 36.84
C LEU A 179 4.63 0.60 36.24
N LYS A 180 5.71 0.84 35.47
CA LYS A 180 6.27 -0.15 34.54
C LYS A 180 7.80 -0.12 34.41
N ALA A 181 8.50 0.28 35.46
CA ALA A 181 9.96 0.41 35.43
C ALA A 181 10.75 -0.85 35.08
N ASN A 182 10.21 -2.05 35.35
CA ASN A 182 10.96 -3.30 35.18
C ASN A 182 10.94 -3.83 33.74
N ASP A 183 10.23 -3.18 32.80
CA ASP A 183 10.12 -3.64 31.42
C ASP A 183 10.65 -2.59 30.44
N VAL A 184 11.92 -2.73 30.06
CA VAL A 184 12.62 -1.69 29.31
C VAL A 184 12.33 -1.71 27.80
N ARG A 185 11.80 -2.82 27.26
CA ARG A 185 11.32 -2.87 25.88
C ARG A 185 10.10 -1.97 25.71
N LEU A 186 9.19 -2.03 26.69
CA LEU A 186 7.99 -1.19 26.75
C LEU A 186 8.35 0.29 26.96
N VAL A 187 9.39 0.60 27.74
CA VAL A 187 9.84 1.99 27.94
C VAL A 187 10.39 2.61 26.65
N LYS A 188 11.06 1.83 25.79
CA LYS A 188 11.54 2.27 24.48
C LYS A 188 10.39 2.53 23.50
N GLU A 189 9.47 1.57 23.36
CA GLU A 189 8.29 1.70 22.49
C GLU A 189 7.29 2.79 22.94
N PHE A 190 7.22 3.06 24.25
CA PHE A 190 6.27 3.99 24.82
C PHE A 190 6.53 5.46 24.45
N PHE A 191 7.79 5.86 24.22
CA PHE A 191 8.10 7.20 23.74
C PHE A 191 7.77 7.39 22.26
N ASP A 192 7.76 6.31 21.48
CA ASP A 192 7.51 6.35 20.04
C ASP A 192 6.00 6.24 19.70
N LEU A 193 5.16 5.58 20.52
CA LEU A 193 3.83 5.10 20.08
C LEU A 193 2.58 5.72 20.73
N LYS A 194 2.68 6.62 21.72
CA LYS A 194 1.52 7.38 22.31
C LYS A 194 0.25 6.53 22.64
N PRO A 195 0.29 5.54 23.55
CA PRO A 195 -0.87 4.68 23.81
C PRO A 195 -1.98 5.37 24.64
N ASN A 196 -3.24 5.06 24.34
CA ASN A 196 -4.42 5.61 25.00
C ASN A 196 -4.85 4.80 26.25
N SER A 197 -5.82 5.35 27.01
CA SER A 197 -6.31 4.77 28.28
C SER A 197 -6.90 3.37 28.15
N ILE A 198 -7.46 3.02 26.99
CA ILE A 198 -8.05 1.70 26.71
C ILE A 198 -6.94 0.67 26.50
N GLN A 199 -5.89 1.01 25.75
CA GLN A 199 -4.74 0.15 25.55
C GLN A 199 -4.02 -0.16 26.87
N ILE A 200 -3.98 0.82 27.78
CA ILE A 200 -3.45 0.64 29.13
C ILE A 200 -4.34 -0.31 29.96
N SER A 201 -5.66 -0.21 29.82
CA SER A 201 -6.62 -1.10 30.49
C SER A 201 -6.56 -2.54 29.95
N LEU A 202 -6.37 -2.69 28.64
CA LEU A 202 -6.24 -3.97 27.97
C LEU A 202 -4.93 -4.67 28.36
N ALA A 203 -3.81 -3.95 28.35
CA ALA A 203 -2.53 -4.47 28.81
C ALA A 203 -2.57 -4.89 30.30
N ARG A 204 -3.30 -4.15 31.15
CA ARG A 204 -3.56 -4.56 32.55
C ARG A 204 -4.36 -5.86 32.66
N SER A 205 -5.28 -6.10 31.72
CA SER A 205 -6.14 -7.29 31.72
C SER A 205 -5.38 -8.50 31.20
N ILE A 206 -4.58 -8.32 30.14
CA ILE A 206 -3.69 -9.34 29.58
C ILE A 206 -2.65 -9.75 30.62
N TRP A 207 -1.96 -8.82 31.27
CA TRP A 207 -0.97 -9.14 32.31
C TRP A 207 -1.57 -9.95 33.48
N ARG A 208 -2.79 -9.63 33.91
CA ARG A 208 -3.51 -10.41 34.94
C ARG A 208 -3.92 -11.79 34.46
N ALA A 209 -4.15 -11.97 33.16
CA ALA A 209 -4.42 -13.26 32.55
C ALA A 209 -3.14 -14.08 32.38
N THR A 210 -2.03 -13.47 31.98
CA THR A 210 -0.73 -14.14 31.80
C THR A 210 -0.19 -14.69 33.11
N ILE A 211 -0.32 -13.95 34.24
CA ILE A 211 0.03 -14.47 35.57
C ILE A 211 -0.83 -15.69 35.96
N ARG A 212 -2.11 -15.73 35.54
CA ARG A 212 -3.00 -16.88 35.80
C ARG A 212 -2.74 -18.05 34.84
N GLU A 213 -2.28 -17.78 33.63
CA GLU A 213 -1.90 -18.79 32.64
C GLU A 213 -0.58 -19.46 32.98
N GLU A 214 0.41 -18.74 33.51
CA GLU A 214 1.65 -19.36 34.02
C GLU A 214 1.39 -20.28 35.22
N GLU A 215 0.34 -20.02 36.00
CA GLU A 215 -0.12 -20.92 37.07
C GLU A 215 -0.87 -22.15 36.55
N THR A 216 -1.41 -22.13 35.32
CA THR A 216 -2.22 -23.21 34.73
C THR A 216 -1.54 -24.00 33.62
N LYS A 217 -0.48 -23.47 32.98
CA LYS A 217 0.28 -24.13 31.90
C LYS A 217 1.15 -25.32 32.34
N ASN A 218 1.28 -25.59 33.63
CA ASN A 218 1.96 -26.81 34.12
C ASN A 218 1.15 -28.11 33.94
N GLY A 219 0.07 -28.14 33.15
CA GLY A 219 -0.88 -29.27 33.15
C GLY A 219 -1.38 -29.84 31.83
N LYS A 220 -1.25 -29.20 30.66
CA LYS A 220 -1.93 -29.69 29.45
C LYS A 220 -1.23 -29.32 28.13
N GLU A 221 -0.36 -30.21 27.66
CA GLU A 221 0.28 -30.13 26.33
C GLU A 221 -0.02 -31.34 25.42
N TYR A 222 -0.90 -32.27 25.83
CA TYR A 222 -1.09 -33.54 25.10
C TYR A 222 -2.41 -33.65 24.30
N GLU A 223 -3.35 -32.70 24.40
CA GLU A 223 -4.70 -32.81 23.80
C GLU A 223 -4.86 -32.07 22.44
N MET A 224 -3.90 -31.26 21.99
CA MET A 224 -4.04 -30.47 20.76
C MET A 224 -3.60 -31.18 19.47
N SER A 225 -2.64 -32.10 19.50
CA SER A 225 -2.13 -32.74 18.28
C SER A 225 -3.06 -33.83 17.72
N GLU A 226 -3.90 -34.46 18.54
CA GLU A 226 -4.86 -35.47 18.06
C GLU A 226 -6.08 -34.85 17.33
N ARG A 227 -6.42 -33.59 17.62
CA ARG A 227 -7.60 -32.93 17.04
C ARG A 227 -7.39 -32.50 15.60
N TRP A 228 -6.17 -32.07 15.26
CA TRP A 228 -5.80 -31.67 13.90
C TRP A 228 -5.80 -32.83 12.88
N ASN A 229 -5.47 -34.04 13.33
CA ASN A 229 -5.48 -35.22 12.46
C ASN A 229 -6.90 -35.72 12.13
N HIS A 230 -7.91 -35.34 12.92
CA HIS A 230 -9.30 -35.74 12.69
C HIS A 230 -9.98 -34.83 11.66
N ASP A 231 -9.78 -33.51 11.74
CA ASP A 231 -10.45 -32.53 10.88
C ASP A 231 -9.94 -32.55 9.43
N LEU A 232 -8.68 -32.97 9.20
CA LEU A 232 -8.10 -33.15 7.86
C LEU A 232 -8.70 -34.34 7.09
N ASN A 233 -9.25 -35.34 7.78
CA ASN A 233 -9.79 -36.55 7.14
C ASN A 233 -11.28 -36.43 6.73
N GLU A 234 -12.04 -35.49 7.30
CA GLU A 234 -13.50 -35.39 7.05
C GLU A 234 -13.91 -34.35 5.99
N HIS A 235 -13.02 -33.45 5.55
CA HIS A 235 -13.42 -32.31 4.68
C HIS A 235 -12.70 -32.20 3.31
N ALA A 236 -11.86 -33.15 2.93
CA ALA A 236 -10.89 -32.94 1.85
C ALA A 236 -11.26 -33.48 0.44
N PHE A 237 -12.30 -34.30 0.25
CA PHE A 237 -12.54 -34.94 -1.06
C PHE A 237 -13.92 -34.63 -1.64
N ASN A 238 -13.93 -33.90 -2.77
CA ASN A 238 -15.05 -33.81 -3.68
C ASN A 238 -14.58 -34.31 -5.06
N ASP A 239 -14.82 -35.59 -5.35
CA ASP A 239 -14.22 -36.40 -6.42
C ASP A 239 -14.34 -35.86 -7.86
N ASN A 240 -15.04 -34.74 -8.10
CA ASN A 240 -15.31 -34.21 -9.43
C ASN A 240 -14.66 -32.85 -9.74
N LYS A 241 -13.89 -32.26 -8.82
CA LYS A 241 -13.16 -31.02 -9.07
C LYS A 241 -11.75 -31.15 -8.47
N ASN A 242 -10.72 -31.05 -9.30
CA ASN A 242 -9.30 -31.01 -8.89
C ASN A 242 -8.94 -29.69 -8.17
N GLU A 243 -9.86 -29.14 -7.35
CA GLU A 243 -9.77 -27.85 -6.69
C GLU A 243 -9.98 -28.05 -5.19
N PHE A 244 -8.98 -27.70 -4.40
CA PHE A 244 -9.11 -27.56 -2.95
C PHE A 244 -9.39 -26.09 -2.63
N SER A 245 -10.36 -25.83 -1.75
CA SER A 245 -10.55 -24.51 -1.16
C SER A 245 -9.86 -24.48 0.21
N PHE A 246 -8.69 -23.88 0.28
CA PHE A 246 -8.09 -23.47 1.56
C PHE A 246 -8.62 -22.09 1.94
N ASP A 247 -8.53 -21.73 3.22
CA ASP A 247 -8.75 -20.34 3.62
C ASP A 247 -7.67 -19.42 3.01
N GLN A 248 -7.99 -18.13 2.96
CA GLN A 248 -7.19 -17.12 2.28
C GLN A 248 -5.79 -16.94 2.88
N GLU A 249 -5.63 -17.09 4.19
CA GLU A 249 -4.35 -16.95 4.89
C GLU A 249 -3.45 -18.15 4.57
N THR A 250 -4.03 -19.36 4.56
CA THR A 250 -3.37 -20.59 4.14
C THR A 250 -2.96 -20.56 2.66
N CYS A 251 -3.80 -20.03 1.76
CA CYS A 251 -3.44 -19.83 0.34
C CYS A 251 -2.28 -18.84 0.15
N GLN A 252 -2.31 -17.70 0.86
CA GLN A 252 -1.25 -16.68 0.81
C GLN A 252 0.09 -17.21 1.35
N LEU A 253 0.07 -18.05 2.38
CA LEU A 253 1.27 -18.70 2.92
C LEU A 253 1.79 -19.83 2.03
N LEU A 254 0.90 -20.67 1.49
CA LEU A 254 1.27 -21.70 0.51
C LEU A 254 1.92 -21.10 -0.75
N GLN A 255 1.56 -19.87 -1.13
CA GLN A 255 2.24 -19.12 -2.20
C GLN A 255 3.71 -18.80 -1.93
N TYR A 256 4.09 -18.56 -0.68
CA TYR A 256 5.49 -18.31 -0.31
C TYR A 256 6.31 -19.61 -0.24
N VAL A 257 5.67 -20.74 0.07
CA VAL A 257 6.32 -22.05 0.28
C VAL A 257 6.46 -22.88 -1.02
N ASP A 258 5.77 -22.49 -2.09
CA ASP A 258 5.77 -23.15 -3.41
C ASP A 258 7.03 -22.84 -4.28
N LEU A 259 7.97 -22.05 -3.74
CA LEU A 259 9.26 -21.75 -4.36
C LEU A 259 10.26 -22.86 -4.01
N ASN A 260 10.58 -23.75 -4.96
CA ASN A 260 11.36 -25.00 -4.77
C ASN A 260 12.87 -24.82 -4.40
N GLY A 261 13.24 -23.85 -3.57
CA GLY A 261 14.59 -23.70 -2.98
C GLY A 261 14.53 -24.00 -1.47
N PHE A 262 14.85 -25.24 -1.10
CA PHE A 262 14.35 -25.91 0.11
C PHE A 262 15.06 -25.59 1.45
N SER A 263 16.03 -24.67 1.52
CA SER A 263 16.64 -24.26 2.81
C SER A 263 16.82 -22.74 2.95
N GLU A 264 17.29 -22.07 1.90
CA GLU A 264 17.61 -20.63 1.96
C GLU A 264 16.36 -19.74 2.07
N LEU A 265 15.20 -20.21 1.58
CA LEU A 265 13.94 -19.45 1.70
C LEU A 265 13.27 -19.63 3.06
N ILE A 266 13.54 -20.73 3.77
CA ILE A 266 13.17 -20.92 5.17
C ILE A 266 14.00 -19.96 6.04
N ASP A 267 15.29 -19.79 5.72
CA ASP A 267 16.14 -18.76 6.35
C ASP A 267 15.71 -17.31 6.00
N HIS A 268 15.00 -17.10 4.89
CA HIS A 268 14.35 -15.81 4.58
C HIS A 268 13.01 -15.65 5.29
N MET A 269 12.27 -16.74 5.54
CA MET A 269 11.12 -16.73 6.45
C MET A 269 11.54 -16.49 7.90
N ASP A 270 12.79 -16.80 8.27
CA ASP A 270 13.38 -16.38 9.54
C ASP A 270 13.58 -14.85 9.64
N SER A 271 13.52 -14.11 8.52
CA SER A 271 13.43 -12.63 8.58
C SER A 271 12.02 -12.10 8.79
N THR A 272 11.01 -12.97 8.66
CA THR A 272 9.64 -12.78 9.16
C THR A 272 9.46 -13.69 10.38
N ASP A 273 10.12 -13.34 11.48
CA ASP A 273 10.30 -14.08 12.75
C ASP A 273 9.07 -14.79 13.37
N GLN A 274 7.86 -14.77 12.79
CA GLN A 274 6.60 -15.09 13.50
C GLN A 274 5.49 -15.77 12.66
N ILE A 275 5.81 -16.58 11.65
CA ILE A 275 4.81 -17.56 11.15
C ILE A 275 4.75 -18.72 12.14
N ASN A 276 3.56 -19.04 12.66
CA ASN A 276 3.34 -20.14 13.62
C ASN A 276 4.02 -21.43 13.10
N GLU A 277 4.95 -21.98 13.89
CA GLU A 277 5.65 -23.24 13.57
C GLU A 277 4.68 -24.38 13.29
N ASP A 278 3.52 -24.43 13.96
CA ASP A 278 2.47 -25.42 13.71
C ASP A 278 1.90 -25.28 12.29
N LEU A 279 1.72 -24.05 11.80
CA LEU A 279 1.23 -23.79 10.46
C LEU A 279 2.30 -24.09 9.40
N LYS A 280 3.58 -23.78 9.67
CA LYS A 280 4.70 -24.19 8.81
C LYS A 280 4.77 -25.71 8.70
N GLN A 281 4.66 -26.40 9.83
CA GLN A 281 4.62 -27.86 9.87
C GLN A 281 3.39 -28.42 9.15
N GLY A 282 2.22 -27.82 9.34
CA GLY A 282 0.99 -28.19 8.64
C GLY A 282 1.12 -28.06 7.12
N ILE A 283 1.63 -26.93 6.63
CA ILE A 283 1.92 -26.70 5.22
C ILE A 283 2.96 -27.69 4.69
N SER A 284 4.05 -27.92 5.44
CA SER A 284 5.07 -28.90 5.05
C SER A 284 4.48 -30.30 4.97
N HIS A 285 3.62 -30.69 5.91
CA HIS A 285 2.98 -31.99 5.94
C HIS A 285 2.01 -32.19 4.76
N ILE A 286 1.20 -31.17 4.43
CA ILE A 286 0.32 -31.18 3.25
C ILE A 286 1.16 -31.33 1.97
N ARG A 287 2.26 -30.58 1.85
CA ARG A 287 3.16 -30.68 0.70
C ARG A 287 3.85 -32.03 0.60
N ASP A 288 4.35 -32.55 1.71
CA ASP A 288 5.02 -33.86 1.78
C ASP A 288 4.04 -34.98 1.45
N HIS A 289 2.78 -34.86 1.86
CA HIS A 289 1.71 -35.76 1.47
C HIS A 289 1.50 -35.74 -0.06
N PHE A 290 1.29 -34.56 -0.66
CA PHE A 290 1.12 -34.47 -2.11
C PHE A 290 2.36 -34.95 -2.89
N MET A 291 3.56 -34.62 -2.43
CA MET A 291 4.82 -35.10 -3.04
C MET A 291 4.92 -36.63 -3.00
N LYS A 292 4.54 -37.28 -1.89
CA LYS A 292 4.48 -38.75 -1.79
C LYS A 292 3.50 -39.36 -2.77
N GLU A 293 2.38 -38.68 -3.00
CA GLU A 293 1.34 -39.07 -3.97
C GLU A 293 1.69 -38.67 -5.42
N ASN A 294 2.90 -38.17 -5.70
CA ASN A 294 3.33 -37.64 -7.00
C ASN A 294 2.48 -36.47 -7.52
N TYR A 295 1.99 -35.60 -6.64
CA TYR A 295 1.33 -34.35 -6.99
C TYR A 295 2.15 -33.13 -6.56
N VAL A 296 2.00 -32.04 -7.31
CA VAL A 296 2.46 -30.71 -6.94
C VAL A 296 1.27 -29.80 -6.75
N LEU A 297 1.32 -29.01 -5.67
CA LEU A 297 0.40 -27.90 -5.46
C LEU A 297 1.01 -26.66 -6.12
N ARG A 298 0.24 -25.96 -6.95
CA ARG A 298 0.72 -24.78 -7.69
C ARG A 298 -0.26 -23.64 -7.64
N THR A 299 0.29 -22.44 -7.51
CA THR A 299 -0.49 -21.22 -7.47
C THR A 299 -0.78 -20.68 -8.87
N SER A 300 -1.95 -20.07 -9.02
CA SER A 300 -2.23 -19.29 -10.21
C SER A 300 -1.43 -17.99 -10.22
N TYR A 301 -0.88 -17.58 -11.37
CA TYR A 301 -0.14 -16.33 -11.54
C TYR A 301 -1.00 -15.08 -11.24
N LYS A 302 -2.31 -15.16 -11.50
CA LYS A 302 -3.29 -14.13 -11.22
C LYS A 302 -4.39 -14.74 -10.35
N GLY A 303 -4.19 -14.76 -9.03
CA GLY A 303 -5.17 -15.26 -8.08
C GLY A 303 -4.56 -16.06 -6.94
N TYR A 304 -5.36 -16.31 -5.91
CA TYR A 304 -4.97 -17.12 -4.75
C TYR A 304 -5.41 -18.58 -4.87
N SER A 305 -5.85 -19.00 -6.06
CA SER A 305 -6.24 -20.39 -6.28
C SER A 305 -5.02 -21.29 -6.31
N LEU A 306 -5.13 -22.39 -5.56
CA LEU A 306 -4.17 -23.48 -5.55
C LEU A 306 -4.74 -24.61 -6.41
N HIS A 307 -3.90 -25.14 -7.29
CA HIS A 307 -4.26 -26.23 -8.17
C HIS A 307 -3.33 -27.41 -7.94
N ILE A 308 -3.92 -28.60 -7.94
CA ILE A 308 -3.17 -29.85 -7.81
C ILE A 308 -2.90 -30.41 -9.19
N PHE A 309 -1.63 -30.73 -9.44
CA PHE A 309 -1.16 -31.29 -10.69
C PHE A 309 -0.36 -32.55 -10.47
N PRO A 310 -0.50 -33.59 -11.29
CA PRO A 310 0.48 -34.66 -11.33
C PRO A 310 1.87 -34.08 -11.57
N SER A 311 2.83 -34.45 -10.72
CA SER A 311 4.19 -33.89 -10.71
C SER A 311 4.90 -34.09 -12.05
N ASN A 312 4.68 -35.24 -12.69
CA ASN A 312 5.30 -35.57 -13.97
C ASN A 312 4.75 -34.70 -15.10
N ASP A 313 3.42 -34.49 -15.13
CA ASP A 313 2.77 -33.64 -16.14
C ASP A 313 3.22 -32.19 -15.99
N PHE A 314 3.29 -31.69 -14.75
CA PHE A 314 3.79 -30.34 -14.49
C PHE A 314 5.26 -30.18 -14.89
N LYS A 315 6.12 -31.15 -14.56
CA LYS A 315 7.54 -31.14 -14.98
C LYS A 315 7.67 -31.16 -16.51
N LEU A 316 6.89 -31.99 -17.19
CA LEU A 316 6.88 -32.05 -18.65
C LEU A 316 6.47 -30.70 -19.25
N LEU A 317 5.40 -30.07 -18.75
CA LEU A 317 5.00 -28.72 -19.20
C LEU A 317 6.13 -27.70 -19.01
N CYS A 318 6.85 -27.75 -17.89
CA CYS A 318 7.97 -26.86 -17.63
C CYS A 318 9.15 -27.08 -18.59
N SER A 319 9.52 -28.35 -18.79
CA SER A 319 10.57 -28.73 -19.75
C SER A 319 10.20 -28.30 -21.17
N ASP A 320 8.98 -28.61 -21.61
CA ASP A 320 8.45 -28.21 -22.92
C ASP A 320 8.52 -26.69 -23.09
N TYR A 321 8.16 -25.91 -22.06
CA TYR A 321 8.27 -24.45 -22.14
C TYR A 321 9.72 -23.99 -22.31
N ILE A 322 10.65 -24.53 -21.52
CA ILE A 322 12.08 -24.17 -21.59
C ILE A 322 12.62 -24.48 -23.00
N GLU A 323 12.34 -25.67 -23.52
CA GLU A 323 12.82 -26.13 -24.82
C GLU A 323 12.18 -25.39 -25.99
N LEU A 324 10.85 -25.19 -25.98
CA LEU A 324 10.12 -24.59 -27.09
C LEU A 324 10.33 -23.08 -27.20
N THR A 325 10.50 -22.37 -26.08
CA THR A 325 10.67 -20.91 -26.11
C THR A 325 12.08 -20.47 -26.45
N GLY A 326 13.09 -21.28 -26.11
CA GLY A 326 14.50 -20.92 -26.29
C GLY A 326 14.93 -19.67 -25.51
N ILE A 327 14.16 -19.26 -24.50
CA ILE A 327 14.48 -18.11 -23.64
C ILE A 327 15.63 -18.47 -22.69
N TYR A 328 15.58 -19.68 -22.14
CA TYR A 328 16.52 -20.19 -21.16
C TYR A 328 17.49 -21.16 -21.82
N LYS A 329 18.77 -20.81 -21.79
CA LYS A 329 19.85 -21.65 -22.28
C LYS A 329 20.42 -22.44 -21.11
N PHE A 330 20.39 -23.77 -21.22
CA PHE A 330 21.01 -24.66 -20.25
C PHE A 330 22.52 -24.42 -20.19
N ILE A 331 23.06 -24.29 -18.98
CA ILE A 331 24.49 -24.10 -18.73
C ILE A 331 25.09 -25.39 -18.16
N GLN A 332 24.57 -25.85 -17.03
CA GLN A 332 25.09 -27.04 -16.34
C GLN A 332 24.07 -27.62 -15.35
N ASN A 333 24.28 -28.88 -14.97
CA ASN A 333 23.53 -29.55 -13.90
C ASN A 333 24.35 -29.50 -12.60
N MET A 334 23.80 -28.84 -11.58
CA MET A 334 24.40 -28.65 -10.26
C MET A 334 24.46 -29.95 -9.44
N ASP A 335 23.64 -30.96 -9.71
CA ASP A 335 23.72 -32.26 -9.00
C ASP A 335 24.99 -33.03 -9.35
N THR A 336 25.61 -32.72 -10.50
CA THR A 336 26.84 -33.37 -10.96
C THR A 336 28.12 -32.71 -10.43
N ILE A 337 27.95 -31.63 -9.68
CA ILE A 337 28.99 -30.67 -9.30
C ILE A 337 29.18 -30.74 -7.77
N GLU A 338 30.42 -30.81 -7.29
CA GLU A 338 30.69 -30.74 -5.85
C GLU A 338 30.25 -29.36 -5.30
N LEU A 339 29.71 -29.29 -4.08
CA LEU A 339 29.25 -28.04 -3.44
C LEU A 339 30.25 -26.87 -3.57
N ILE A 340 31.55 -27.16 -3.54
CA ILE A 340 32.64 -26.17 -3.68
C ILE A 340 32.58 -25.44 -5.05
N GLU A 341 32.19 -26.14 -6.10
CA GLU A 341 32.12 -25.60 -7.46
C GLU A 341 30.88 -24.70 -7.66
N HIS A 342 29.78 -24.90 -6.90
CA HIS A 342 28.63 -24.00 -6.90
C HIS A 342 29.02 -22.61 -6.39
N ASP A 343 29.67 -22.55 -5.23
CA ASP A 343 30.13 -21.29 -4.64
C ASP A 343 31.16 -20.61 -5.52
N GLN A 344 32.03 -21.39 -6.16
CA GLN A 344 33.02 -20.87 -7.10
C GLN A 344 32.35 -20.27 -8.34
N PHE A 345 31.26 -20.86 -8.83
CA PHE A 345 30.50 -20.33 -9.96
C PHE A 345 29.83 -19.00 -9.62
N LEU A 346 29.09 -18.93 -8.51
CA LEU A 346 28.49 -17.68 -8.04
C LEU A 346 29.57 -16.60 -7.80
N PHE A 347 30.68 -16.99 -7.18
CA PHE A 347 31.83 -16.11 -6.97
C PHE A 347 32.38 -15.56 -8.29
N ASN A 348 32.46 -16.37 -9.35
CA ASN A 348 32.92 -15.93 -10.66
C ASN A 348 31.98 -14.88 -11.27
N ILE A 349 30.66 -15.07 -11.17
CA ILE A 349 29.68 -14.08 -11.64
C ILE A 349 29.80 -12.78 -10.84
N VAL A 350 29.83 -12.88 -9.50
CA VAL A 350 29.99 -11.73 -8.61
C VAL A 350 31.27 -10.96 -8.95
N LYS A 351 32.37 -11.69 -9.16
CA LYS A 351 33.64 -11.10 -9.57
C LYS A 351 33.53 -10.40 -10.91
N GLN A 352 32.92 -11.02 -11.92
CA GLN A 352 32.73 -10.42 -13.25
C GLN A 352 31.93 -9.12 -13.18
N VAL A 353 30.77 -9.13 -12.50
CA VAL A 353 29.91 -7.95 -12.36
C VAL A 353 30.62 -6.85 -11.55
N GLN A 354 31.27 -7.21 -10.45
CA GLN A 354 32.02 -6.27 -9.62
C GLN A 354 33.20 -5.64 -10.36
N THR A 355 33.99 -6.43 -11.11
CA THR A 355 35.11 -5.90 -11.91
C THR A 355 34.62 -4.89 -12.94
N LYS A 356 33.51 -5.15 -13.64
CA LYS A 356 32.94 -4.18 -14.58
C LYS A 356 32.50 -2.90 -13.90
N LEU A 357 31.94 -2.99 -12.70
CA LEU A 357 31.54 -1.81 -11.92
C LEU A 357 32.76 -1.04 -11.40
N ASP A 358 33.80 -1.74 -10.96
CA ASP A 358 35.08 -1.16 -10.53
C ASP A 358 35.77 -0.44 -11.70
N ASP A 359 35.79 -1.04 -12.89
CA ASP A 359 36.35 -0.42 -14.10
C ASP A 359 35.65 0.92 -14.41
N LEU A 360 34.31 0.95 -14.38
CA LEU A 360 33.51 2.17 -14.58
C LEU A 360 33.79 3.24 -13.51
N PHE A 361 34.05 2.83 -12.27
CA PHE A 361 34.37 3.74 -11.19
C PHE A 361 35.81 4.30 -11.34
N CYS A 362 36.79 3.43 -11.61
CA CYS A 362 38.19 3.81 -11.83
C CYS A 362 38.36 4.70 -13.07
N SER A 363 37.53 4.54 -14.11
CA SER A 363 37.51 5.42 -15.27
C SER A 363 36.75 6.73 -15.06
N ASN A 364 36.23 6.98 -13.84
CA ASN A 364 35.37 8.11 -13.49
C ASN A 364 34.08 8.20 -14.34
N CYS A 365 33.58 7.07 -14.85
CA CYS A 365 32.30 7.03 -15.58
C CYS A 365 31.10 7.02 -14.62
N ILE A 366 31.32 6.67 -13.35
CA ILE A 366 30.35 6.76 -12.25
C ILE A 366 30.99 7.40 -11.03
N THR A 367 30.20 8.12 -10.25
CA THR A 367 30.63 8.75 -9.00
C THR A 367 30.72 7.74 -7.85
N GLN A 368 31.41 8.09 -6.76
CA GLN A 368 31.46 7.27 -5.54
C GLN A 368 30.07 6.94 -5.00
N ARG A 369 29.15 7.92 -5.01
CA ARG A 369 27.78 7.72 -4.53
C ARG A 369 27.03 6.68 -5.36
N GLN A 370 27.13 6.77 -6.68
CA GLN A 370 26.52 5.82 -7.62
C GLN A 370 27.13 4.42 -7.46
N TYR A 371 28.46 4.35 -7.35
CA TYR A 371 29.17 3.11 -7.06
C TYR A 371 28.69 2.47 -5.75
N ASP A 372 28.58 3.24 -4.66
CA ASP A 372 28.11 2.72 -3.37
C ASP A 372 26.66 2.22 -3.40
N GLN A 373 25.80 2.83 -4.23
CA GLN A 373 24.43 2.36 -4.44
C GLN A 373 24.37 1.05 -5.24
N MET A 374 25.32 0.82 -6.14
CA MET A 374 25.34 -0.30 -7.07
C MET A 374 26.22 -1.47 -6.62
N ARG A 375 27.22 -1.23 -5.77
CA ARG A 375 28.23 -2.23 -5.37
C ARG A 375 27.59 -3.46 -4.74
N ILE A 376 28.16 -4.62 -5.05
CA ILE A 376 27.63 -5.91 -4.63
C ILE A 376 28.03 -6.17 -3.18
N SER A 377 27.04 -6.48 -2.33
CA SER A 377 27.28 -6.96 -0.97
C SER A 377 27.50 -8.47 -1.03
N ARG A 378 28.76 -8.92 -1.07
CA ARG A 378 29.11 -10.34 -1.31
C ARG A 378 28.43 -11.32 -0.34
N SER A 379 28.15 -10.89 0.89
CA SER A 379 27.46 -11.68 1.91
C SER A 379 25.95 -11.81 1.69
N GLU A 380 25.38 -10.98 0.81
CA GLU A 380 23.95 -10.96 0.53
C GLU A 380 23.61 -11.54 -0.85
N VAL A 381 24.59 -11.99 -1.65
CA VAL A 381 24.31 -12.42 -3.03
C VAL A 381 23.83 -13.85 -3.08
N GLU A 382 22.75 -14.08 -3.81
CA GLU A 382 22.17 -15.40 -4.08
C GLU A 382 21.90 -15.56 -5.58
N LEU A 383 21.84 -16.80 -6.06
CA LEU A 383 21.36 -17.09 -7.41
C LEU A 383 19.85 -16.85 -7.48
N SER A 384 19.37 -16.40 -8.63
CA SER A 384 17.93 -16.25 -8.85
C SER A 384 17.31 -17.63 -9.04
N TYR A 385 16.05 -17.80 -8.65
CA TYR A 385 15.31 -19.03 -8.87
C TYR A 385 14.24 -18.81 -9.94
N LEU A 386 14.16 -19.71 -10.91
CA LEU A 386 13.07 -19.77 -11.88
C LEU A 386 11.99 -20.70 -11.34
N VAL A 387 10.77 -20.19 -11.27
CA VAL A 387 9.58 -20.95 -10.87
C VAL A 387 8.53 -20.82 -11.96
N PHE A 388 7.70 -21.84 -12.12
CA PHE A 388 6.59 -21.81 -13.06
C PHE A 388 5.27 -21.69 -12.30
N ALA A 389 4.54 -20.62 -12.55
CA ALA A 389 3.19 -20.42 -12.06
C ALA A 389 2.17 -20.86 -13.11
N LEU A 390 0.98 -21.28 -12.69
CA LEU A 390 -0.09 -21.62 -13.62
C LEU A 390 -0.79 -20.35 -14.07
N ASN A 391 -1.02 -20.16 -15.37
CA ASN A 391 -1.99 -19.18 -15.82
C ASN A 391 -3.41 -19.69 -15.56
N THR A 392 -4.34 -18.76 -15.42
CA THR A 392 -5.78 -19.05 -15.32
C THR A 392 -6.20 -20.00 -16.45
N PRO A 393 -6.95 -21.08 -16.15
CA PRO A 393 -7.29 -22.09 -17.13
C PRO A 393 -7.99 -21.45 -18.34
N VAL A 394 -7.51 -21.79 -19.52
CA VAL A 394 -8.24 -21.53 -20.76
C VAL A 394 -9.39 -22.55 -20.80
N LYS A 395 -10.57 -22.14 -21.31
CA LYS A 395 -11.78 -22.98 -21.43
C LYS A 395 -11.44 -24.47 -21.61
N GLY A 396 -11.80 -25.30 -20.63
CA GLY A 396 -11.60 -26.76 -20.68
C GLY A 396 -10.49 -27.34 -19.80
N ASN A 397 -10.19 -26.73 -18.63
CA ASN A 397 -9.12 -27.17 -17.71
C ASN A 397 -7.73 -27.30 -18.36
N ILE A 398 -7.49 -26.57 -19.45
CA ILE A 398 -6.16 -26.51 -20.07
C ILE A 398 -5.41 -25.35 -19.43
N TYR A 399 -4.39 -25.69 -18.65
CA TYR A 399 -3.53 -24.72 -18.00
C TYR A 399 -2.31 -24.45 -18.87
N THR A 400 -1.94 -23.18 -18.98
CA THR A 400 -0.62 -22.79 -19.49
C THR A 400 0.25 -22.41 -18.31
N ILE A 401 1.57 -22.54 -18.43
CA ILE A 401 2.50 -22.11 -17.40
C ILE A 401 3.12 -20.77 -17.76
N ARG A 402 3.54 -20.02 -16.73
CA ARG A 402 4.25 -18.76 -16.88
C ARG A 402 5.52 -18.81 -16.02
N PRO A 403 6.70 -18.54 -16.61
CA PRO A 403 7.92 -18.43 -15.83
C PRO A 403 7.89 -17.17 -14.97
N VAL A 404 8.32 -17.32 -13.72
CA VAL A 404 8.49 -16.27 -12.73
C VAL A 404 9.88 -16.43 -12.15
N VAL A 405 10.73 -15.43 -12.36
CA VAL A 405 12.06 -15.39 -11.73
C VAL A 405 11.93 -14.68 -10.39
N VAL A 406 12.23 -15.41 -9.32
CA VAL A 406 12.31 -14.88 -7.96
C VAL A 406 13.76 -14.50 -7.67
N CYS A 407 13.97 -13.21 -7.44
CA CYS A 407 15.29 -12.66 -7.18
C CYS A 407 15.18 -11.39 -6.34
N ASN A 408 15.68 -11.41 -5.11
CA ASN A 408 15.80 -10.21 -4.27
C ASN A 408 17.26 -9.78 -4.05
N LYS A 409 18.19 -10.70 -4.35
CA LYS A 409 19.59 -10.69 -3.93
C LYS A 409 20.58 -11.05 -5.06
N GLY A 410 20.12 -11.04 -6.32
CA GLY A 410 20.97 -11.38 -7.46
C GLY A 410 22.19 -10.45 -7.62
N PRO A 411 23.27 -10.91 -8.29
CA PRO A 411 24.51 -10.14 -8.46
C PRO A 411 24.30 -8.75 -9.09
N THR A 412 23.29 -8.60 -9.95
CA THR A 412 22.99 -7.37 -10.68
C THR A 412 21.84 -6.56 -10.05
N MET A 413 21.23 -7.04 -8.97
CA MET A 413 19.98 -6.50 -8.43
C MET A 413 20.09 -5.02 -8.00
N ARG A 414 21.21 -4.63 -7.35
CA ARG A 414 21.43 -3.24 -6.95
C ARG A 414 21.60 -2.31 -8.15
N ILE A 415 22.31 -2.76 -9.19
CA ILE A 415 22.43 -2.06 -10.47
C ILE A 415 21.05 -1.89 -11.11
N SER A 416 20.24 -2.96 -11.15
CA SER A 416 18.87 -2.93 -11.70
C SER A 416 17.94 -1.97 -10.95
N ARG A 417 18.00 -1.89 -9.62
CA ARG A 417 17.22 -0.93 -8.81
C ARG A 417 17.62 0.51 -9.10
N TYR A 418 18.92 0.78 -9.14
CA TYR A 418 19.45 2.10 -9.46
C TYR A 418 18.99 2.55 -10.86
N LEU A 419 19.17 1.70 -11.87
CA LEU A 419 18.76 1.96 -13.25
C LEU A 419 17.24 2.08 -13.39
N CYS A 420 16.45 1.30 -12.65
CA CYS A 420 14.99 1.40 -12.65
C CYS A 420 14.55 2.80 -12.22
N ASN A 421 15.06 3.30 -11.09
CA ASN A 421 14.72 4.64 -10.60
C ASN A 421 15.08 5.73 -11.63
N LEU A 422 16.27 5.62 -12.24
CA LEU A 422 16.74 6.55 -13.26
C LEU A 422 15.85 6.52 -14.52
N LEU A 423 15.70 5.35 -15.14
CA LEU A 423 14.99 5.20 -16.41
C LEU A 423 13.48 5.43 -16.27
N TRP A 424 12.88 5.00 -15.16
CA TRP A 424 11.45 5.17 -14.92
C TRP A 424 11.08 6.64 -14.72
N SER A 425 11.92 7.39 -13.99
CA SER A 425 11.75 8.84 -13.82
C SER A 425 11.79 9.55 -15.18
N LEU A 426 12.80 9.26 -16.01
CA LEU A 426 12.90 9.81 -17.36
C LEU A 426 11.67 9.44 -18.20
N PHE A 427 11.35 8.16 -18.25
CA PHE A 427 10.21 7.65 -19.02
C PHE A 427 8.89 8.33 -18.65
N HIS A 428 8.59 8.53 -17.36
CA HIS A 428 7.35 9.18 -16.92
C HIS A 428 7.26 10.66 -17.26
N GLN A 429 8.39 11.38 -17.17
CA GLN A 429 8.44 12.80 -17.56
C GLN A 429 8.12 13.00 -19.03
N LEU A 430 8.49 12.03 -19.87
CA LEU A 430 8.48 12.16 -21.33
C LEU A 430 7.26 11.50 -22.00
N THR A 431 6.75 10.41 -21.43
CA THR A 431 5.65 9.61 -22.02
C THR A 431 4.29 9.86 -21.37
N GLY A 432 4.22 10.77 -20.39
CA GLY A 432 3.04 10.97 -19.54
C GLY A 432 1.72 11.26 -20.26
N CYS A 433 1.74 11.66 -21.54
CA CYS A 433 0.53 11.88 -22.34
C CYS A 433 0.03 10.64 -23.12
N ARG A 434 0.76 9.52 -23.13
CA ARG A 434 0.44 8.33 -23.94
C ARG A 434 0.34 7.03 -23.14
N THR A 435 0.67 7.07 -21.85
CA THR A 435 0.63 5.90 -20.97
C THR A 435 -0.46 6.12 -19.94
N PHE A 436 -1.39 5.16 -19.85
CA PHE A 436 -2.43 5.15 -18.82
C PHE A 436 -1.82 4.59 -17.54
N ARG A 437 -1.82 5.37 -16.45
CA ARG A 437 -1.17 4.95 -15.19
C ARG A 437 -2.07 4.14 -14.28
N ASN A 438 -3.38 4.32 -14.39
CA ASN A 438 -4.40 3.66 -13.58
C ASN A 438 -5.77 3.74 -14.28
N GLY A 439 -6.79 3.06 -13.73
CA GLY A 439 -8.14 3.05 -14.30
C GLY A 439 -8.77 4.44 -14.43
N VAL A 440 -8.50 5.36 -13.52
CA VAL A 440 -9.03 6.73 -13.60
C VAL A 440 -8.40 7.51 -14.74
N ASP A 441 -7.09 7.39 -14.94
CA ASP A 441 -6.40 8.08 -16.03
C ASP A 441 -6.99 7.67 -17.40
N VAL A 442 -7.31 6.39 -17.60
CA VAL A 442 -8.03 5.92 -18.81
C VAL A 442 -9.38 6.62 -18.93
N ILE A 443 -10.18 6.59 -17.87
CA ILE A 443 -11.53 7.14 -17.88
C ILE A 443 -11.52 8.63 -18.20
N GLU A 444 -10.64 9.42 -17.57
CA GLU A 444 -10.54 10.87 -17.82
C GLU A 444 -10.17 11.18 -19.28
N ASN A 445 -9.29 10.38 -19.89
CA ASN A 445 -8.93 10.51 -21.30
C ASN A 445 -10.11 10.16 -22.23
N PHE A 446 -10.81 9.06 -21.96
CA PHE A 446 -11.98 8.64 -22.74
C PHE A 446 -13.16 9.61 -22.58
N GLU A 447 -13.38 10.17 -21.39
CA GLU A 447 -14.38 11.21 -21.16
C GLU A 447 -14.04 12.51 -21.88
N SER A 448 -12.75 12.89 -21.92
CA SER A 448 -12.29 14.03 -22.72
C SER A 448 -12.56 13.79 -24.20
N TYR A 449 -12.25 12.59 -24.70
CA TYR A 449 -12.53 12.17 -26.07
C TYR A 449 -14.03 12.22 -26.41
N ALA A 450 -14.88 11.67 -25.54
CA ALA A 450 -16.33 11.69 -25.69
C ALA A 450 -16.91 13.12 -25.65
N ARG A 451 -16.43 13.99 -24.73
CA ARG A 451 -16.87 15.40 -24.63
C ARG A 451 -16.57 16.22 -25.89
N ASN A 452 -15.53 15.84 -26.64
CA ASN A 452 -15.20 16.46 -27.91
C ASN A 452 -16.01 15.89 -29.09
N ASN A 453 -17.04 15.06 -28.83
CA ASN A 453 -17.88 14.37 -29.81
C ASN A 453 -17.11 13.43 -30.76
N TYR A 454 -15.95 12.93 -30.32
CA TYR A 454 -15.17 11.96 -31.09
C TYR A 454 -15.65 10.51 -30.88
N LEU A 455 -16.29 10.22 -29.74
CA LEU A 455 -16.90 8.91 -29.48
C LEU A 455 -18.25 8.79 -30.21
N GLN A 456 -18.27 8.05 -31.32
CA GLN A 456 -19.46 7.84 -32.15
C GLN A 456 -20.15 6.51 -31.85
N SER A 457 -21.36 6.32 -32.37
CA SER A 457 -22.07 5.03 -32.28
C SER A 457 -21.37 3.90 -33.02
N THR A 458 -20.54 4.22 -34.02
CA THR A 458 -19.76 3.28 -34.83
C THR A 458 -18.34 3.08 -34.32
N THR A 459 -17.94 3.78 -33.26
CA THR A 459 -16.61 3.60 -32.68
C THR A 459 -16.47 2.18 -32.13
N LEU A 460 -15.29 1.60 -32.27
CA LEU A 460 -14.93 0.31 -31.71
C LEU A 460 -13.71 0.51 -30.82
N PHE A 461 -13.70 -0.19 -29.69
CA PHE A 461 -12.53 -0.33 -28.85
C PHE A 461 -11.69 -1.47 -29.38
N VAL A 462 -10.41 -1.19 -29.66
CA VAL A 462 -9.44 -2.17 -30.11
C VAL A 462 -8.34 -2.25 -29.06
N THR A 463 -8.27 -3.39 -28.37
CA THR A 463 -7.22 -3.68 -27.40
C THR A 463 -6.28 -4.72 -27.98
N PHE A 464 -4.98 -4.50 -27.85
CA PHE A 464 -3.96 -5.45 -28.25
C PHE A 464 -3.23 -5.93 -27.00
N ASN A 465 -3.42 -7.21 -26.69
CA ASN A 465 -2.65 -7.87 -25.65
C ASN A 465 -1.29 -8.24 -26.22
N ILE A 466 -0.23 -7.77 -25.59
CA ILE A 466 1.14 -8.07 -25.98
C ILE A 466 1.63 -9.24 -25.12
N HIS A 467 1.65 -10.43 -25.70
CA HIS A 467 2.04 -11.63 -24.96
C HIS A 467 3.52 -11.59 -24.56
N GLU A 468 3.80 -11.73 -23.26
CA GLU A 468 5.15 -11.94 -22.72
C GLU A 468 6.21 -10.96 -23.23
N ILE A 469 5.86 -9.68 -23.37
CA ILE A 469 6.81 -8.67 -23.88
C ILE A 469 8.11 -8.65 -23.09
N CYS A 470 8.01 -8.80 -21.77
CA CYS A 470 9.15 -8.80 -20.87
C CYS A 470 10.12 -9.97 -21.12
N MET A 471 9.66 -11.06 -21.74
CA MET A 471 10.45 -12.29 -21.91
C MET A 471 11.00 -12.46 -23.34
N ASN A 472 10.45 -11.74 -24.32
CA ASN A 472 10.66 -12.06 -25.73
C ASN A 472 11.60 -11.12 -26.51
N PHE A 473 11.94 -9.93 -26.00
CA PHE A 473 12.84 -9.04 -26.74
C PHE A 473 14.29 -9.57 -26.76
N SER A 474 15.00 -9.38 -27.87
CA SER A 474 16.45 -9.62 -27.92
C SER A 474 17.17 -8.54 -27.11
N HIS A 475 18.21 -8.92 -26.34
CA HIS A 475 19.03 -7.96 -25.60
C HIS A 475 19.63 -6.89 -26.51
N GLU A 476 20.16 -7.25 -27.68
CA GLU A 476 20.72 -6.28 -28.64
C GLU A 476 19.68 -5.29 -29.15
N ILE A 477 18.46 -5.74 -29.45
CA ILE A 477 17.39 -4.85 -29.91
C ILE A 477 16.95 -3.94 -28.75
N MET A 478 16.88 -4.46 -27.53
CA MET A 478 16.57 -3.67 -26.33
C MET A 478 17.61 -2.58 -26.09
N ILE A 479 18.91 -2.89 -26.22
CA ILE A 479 19.96 -1.88 -26.07
C ILE A 479 19.84 -0.79 -27.14
N LYS A 480 19.59 -1.15 -28.41
CA LYS A 480 19.35 -0.16 -29.48
C LYS A 480 18.13 0.71 -29.21
N ALA A 481 17.05 0.11 -28.70
CA ALA A 481 15.84 0.83 -28.33
C ALA A 481 16.10 1.81 -27.17
N LEU A 482 16.87 1.40 -26.17
CA LEU A 482 17.28 2.25 -25.06
C LEU A 482 18.20 3.39 -25.51
N GLU A 483 19.20 3.10 -26.34
CA GLU A 483 20.10 4.11 -26.91
C GLU A 483 19.30 5.16 -27.68
N HIS A 484 18.40 4.73 -28.56
CA HIS A 484 17.52 5.63 -29.30
C HIS A 484 16.66 6.51 -28.37
N PHE A 485 16.08 5.90 -27.32
CA PHE A 485 15.29 6.62 -26.33
C PHE A 485 16.14 7.67 -25.58
N LEU A 486 17.34 7.31 -25.12
CA LEU A 486 18.24 8.22 -24.41
C LEU A 486 18.77 9.34 -25.31
N LEU A 487 19.06 9.07 -26.58
CA LEU A 487 19.51 10.10 -27.52
C LEU A 487 18.41 11.13 -27.84
N ILE A 488 17.17 10.66 -28.05
CA ILE A 488 16.04 11.55 -28.37
C ILE A 488 15.63 12.37 -27.15
N TYR A 489 15.56 11.74 -25.98
CA TYR A 489 14.88 12.34 -24.84
C TYR A 489 15.78 12.64 -23.64
N GLY A 490 16.90 11.91 -23.48
CA GLY A 490 17.83 12.11 -22.38
C GLY A 490 18.55 13.48 -22.42
N THR A 491 18.59 14.13 -23.57
CA THR A 491 19.14 15.50 -23.71
C THR A 491 18.17 16.60 -23.28
N GLN A 492 16.86 16.31 -23.21
CA GLN A 492 15.82 17.28 -22.88
C GLN A 492 15.60 17.43 -21.36
N VAL A 493 15.97 16.40 -20.60
CA VAL A 493 15.86 16.37 -19.15
C VAL A 493 17.26 16.44 -18.57
N SER A 494 17.52 17.41 -17.68
CA SER A 494 18.76 17.41 -16.90
C SER A 494 18.74 16.16 -16.01
N MET A 495 19.46 15.11 -16.42
CA MET A 495 19.68 13.94 -15.57
C MET A 495 20.46 14.43 -14.35
N GLU A 496 19.81 14.41 -13.17
CA GLU A 496 20.34 14.99 -11.93
C GLU A 496 21.72 14.44 -11.50
N GLU A 497 22.17 13.34 -12.11
CA GLU A 497 23.42 12.65 -11.75
C GLU A 497 24.41 12.43 -12.91
N GLU A 498 24.30 13.18 -14.01
CA GLU A 498 25.31 13.26 -15.11
C GLU A 498 25.85 11.93 -15.68
N LEU A 499 25.08 10.84 -15.61
CA LEU A 499 25.47 9.57 -16.24
C LEU A 499 25.49 9.73 -17.77
N ALA A 500 26.65 9.50 -18.37
CA ALA A 500 26.78 9.41 -19.81
C ALA A 500 25.89 8.28 -20.36
N ILE A 501 25.32 8.49 -21.55
CA ILE A 501 24.44 7.51 -22.20
C ILE A 501 25.15 6.18 -22.36
N GLU A 502 26.43 6.20 -22.77
CA GLU A 502 27.27 5.03 -22.95
C GLU A 502 27.41 4.22 -21.66
N THR A 503 27.55 4.90 -20.51
CA THR A 503 27.62 4.26 -19.19
C THR A 503 26.29 3.57 -18.84
N ILE A 504 25.16 4.22 -19.12
CA ILE A 504 23.83 3.62 -18.89
C ILE A 504 23.67 2.37 -19.75
N LEU A 505 24.04 2.42 -21.03
CA LEU A 505 23.97 1.27 -21.94
C LEU A 505 24.87 0.12 -21.48
N GLN A 506 26.07 0.41 -20.99
CA GLN A 506 26.99 -0.60 -20.44
C GLN A 506 26.43 -1.26 -19.19
N LEU A 507 25.85 -0.49 -18.26
CA LEU A 507 25.23 -1.03 -17.05
C LEU A 507 23.99 -1.88 -17.37
N VAL A 508 23.16 -1.47 -18.33
CA VAL A 508 22.00 -2.28 -18.77
C VAL A 508 22.46 -3.56 -19.47
N ARG A 509 23.48 -3.51 -20.34
CA ARG A 509 24.09 -4.71 -20.93
C ARG A 509 24.57 -5.66 -19.85
N LEU A 510 25.29 -5.15 -18.85
CA LEU A 510 25.77 -5.93 -17.72
C LEU A 510 24.62 -6.64 -16.97
N VAL A 511 23.49 -5.96 -16.76
CA VAL A 511 22.29 -6.57 -16.14
C VAL A 511 21.68 -7.66 -17.03
N LEU A 512 21.57 -7.44 -18.34
CA LEU A 512 20.94 -8.38 -19.28
C LEU A 512 21.80 -9.62 -19.53
N GLU A 513 23.13 -9.47 -19.63
CA GLU A 513 24.08 -10.55 -19.91
C GLU A 513 24.35 -11.46 -18.69
N ASN A 514 23.97 -11.05 -17.47
CA ASN A 514 24.25 -11.79 -16.24
C ASN A 514 22.95 -12.27 -15.55
N GLN A 515 21.97 -12.69 -16.34
CA GLN A 515 20.68 -13.22 -15.86
C GLN A 515 20.72 -14.73 -15.72
N MET A 516 21.28 -15.18 -14.61
CA MET A 516 21.39 -16.59 -14.29
C MET A 516 20.27 -17.00 -13.34
N VAL A 517 19.63 -18.12 -13.66
CA VAL A 517 18.49 -18.66 -12.89
C VAL A 517 18.67 -20.16 -12.65
N LEU A 518 18.32 -20.62 -11.45
CA LEU A 518 18.25 -22.03 -11.08
C LEU A 518 16.83 -22.54 -11.28
N TYR A 519 16.67 -23.70 -11.93
CA TYR A 519 15.41 -24.44 -11.98
C TYR A 519 15.66 -25.92 -11.71
N GLY A 520 15.11 -26.42 -10.60
CA GLY A 520 15.54 -27.69 -10.04
C GLY A 520 17.03 -27.62 -9.71
N SER A 521 17.79 -28.64 -10.11
CA SER A 521 19.24 -28.68 -10.02
C SER A 521 19.95 -28.15 -11.27
N CYS A 522 19.23 -27.59 -12.23
CA CYS A 522 19.81 -27.11 -13.48
C CYS A 522 19.98 -25.59 -13.45
N LEU A 523 21.16 -25.14 -13.89
CA LEU A 523 21.47 -23.73 -14.06
C LEU A 523 21.20 -23.29 -15.51
N PHE A 524 20.50 -22.18 -15.66
CA PHE A 524 20.15 -21.60 -16.95
C PHE A 524 20.58 -20.13 -17.04
N GLU A 525 20.90 -19.72 -18.26
CA GLU A 525 21.12 -18.33 -18.66
C GLU A 525 19.87 -17.84 -19.41
N GLN A 526 19.28 -16.72 -18.98
CA GLN A 526 18.20 -16.09 -19.71
C GLN A 526 18.76 -15.25 -20.86
N THR A 527 18.62 -15.74 -22.09
CA THR A 527 19.23 -15.15 -23.29
C THR A 527 18.34 -14.10 -23.99
N ARG A 528 17.08 -14.00 -23.58
CA ARG A 528 16.08 -13.09 -24.13
C ARG A 528 15.20 -12.51 -23.03
N GLY A 529 14.68 -11.31 -23.29
CA GLY A 529 13.86 -10.57 -22.35
C GLY A 529 14.66 -10.14 -21.12
N ASN A 530 13.94 -9.95 -20.02
CA ASN A 530 14.48 -9.68 -18.71
C ASN A 530 13.67 -10.47 -17.67
N ALA A 531 14.34 -10.96 -16.62
CA ALA A 531 13.73 -11.71 -15.53
C ALA A 531 12.54 -10.95 -14.90
N SER A 532 11.40 -11.61 -14.70
CA SER A 532 10.17 -10.94 -14.19
C SER A 532 10.33 -10.28 -12.82
N GLY A 533 11.22 -10.78 -11.96
CA GLY A 533 11.55 -10.19 -10.66
C GLY A 533 12.59 -9.06 -10.71
N CYS A 534 13.20 -8.80 -11.87
CA CYS A 534 14.18 -7.73 -12.02
C CYS A 534 13.46 -6.35 -12.07
N PRO A 535 13.83 -5.38 -11.21
CA PRO A 535 13.21 -4.05 -11.19
C PRO A 535 13.29 -3.31 -12.52
N LEU A 536 14.27 -3.65 -13.36
CA LEU A 536 14.53 -3.03 -14.65
C LEU A 536 13.61 -3.55 -15.77
N THR A 537 12.88 -4.65 -15.55
CA THR A 537 12.08 -5.34 -16.56
C THR A 537 10.97 -4.46 -17.14
N ILE A 538 10.17 -3.85 -16.28
CA ILE A 538 9.05 -3.01 -16.71
C ILE A 538 9.54 -1.73 -17.43
N PRO A 539 10.52 -0.96 -16.89
CA PRO A 539 11.09 0.17 -17.61
C PRO A 539 11.60 -0.18 -19.01
N LEU A 540 12.34 -1.28 -19.15
CA LEU A 540 12.89 -1.69 -20.45
C LEU A 540 11.80 -2.12 -21.43
N ALA A 541 10.83 -2.94 -21.00
CA ALA A 541 9.69 -3.31 -21.84
C ALA A 541 8.92 -2.06 -22.33
N CYS A 542 8.70 -1.11 -21.43
CA CYS A 542 8.07 0.17 -21.75
C CYS A 542 8.85 1.01 -22.76
N ILE A 543 10.18 1.06 -22.66
CA ILE A 543 11.07 1.75 -23.61
C ILE A 543 11.10 1.02 -24.96
N TYR A 544 11.15 -0.30 -24.95
CA TYR A 544 11.08 -1.12 -26.17
C TYR A 544 9.78 -0.90 -26.93
N LEU A 545 8.65 -0.80 -26.23
CA LEU A 545 7.37 -0.42 -26.83
C LEU A 545 7.42 0.99 -27.41
N CYS A 546 7.97 1.97 -26.69
CA CYS A 546 8.15 3.32 -27.23
C CYS A 546 8.98 3.34 -28.51
N TYR A 547 10.02 2.51 -28.60
CA TYR A 547 10.86 2.39 -29.78
C TYR A 547 10.12 1.75 -30.96
N SER A 548 9.30 0.73 -30.71
CA SER A 548 8.54 0.01 -31.73
C SER A 548 7.26 0.77 -32.17
N GLN A 549 6.78 1.66 -31.32
CA GLN A 549 5.49 2.33 -31.46
C GLN A 549 5.38 3.25 -32.69
N PRO A 550 6.36 4.08 -33.10
CA PRO A 550 6.23 4.96 -34.26
C PRO A 550 5.82 4.22 -35.54
N ALA A 551 6.30 3.00 -35.72
CA ALA A 551 5.96 2.18 -36.88
C ALA A 551 4.56 1.51 -36.76
N LEU A 552 4.02 1.37 -35.55
CA LEU A 552 2.60 1.06 -35.31
C LEU A 552 1.70 2.29 -35.49
N MET A 553 2.17 3.46 -35.04
CA MET A 553 1.42 4.72 -35.09
C MET A 553 1.41 5.35 -36.48
N SER A 554 2.42 5.10 -37.32
CA SER A 554 2.49 5.65 -38.67
C SER A 554 1.27 5.23 -39.50
N VAL A 555 0.77 4.02 -39.30
CA VAL A 555 -0.48 3.52 -39.89
C VAL A 555 -1.68 4.38 -39.45
N LEU A 556 -1.71 4.80 -38.19
CA LEU A 556 -2.81 5.59 -37.61
C LEU A 556 -2.74 7.06 -38.01
N ILE A 557 -1.53 7.63 -37.97
CA ILE A 557 -1.26 9.00 -38.38
C ILE A 557 -1.56 9.17 -39.88
N ALA A 558 -1.21 8.18 -40.71
CA ALA A 558 -1.51 8.19 -42.14
C ALA A 558 -3.03 8.24 -42.42
N GLN A 559 -3.86 7.70 -41.52
CA GLN A 559 -5.31 7.74 -41.65
C GLN A 559 -5.93 9.10 -41.26
N LYS A 560 -5.15 10.06 -40.74
CA LYS A 560 -5.56 11.42 -40.33
C LYS A 560 -6.78 11.45 -39.39
N GLN A 561 -7.02 10.38 -38.63
CA GLN A 561 -8.17 10.31 -37.74
C GLN A 561 -7.80 10.89 -36.36
N GLN A 562 -8.75 11.62 -35.75
CA GLN A 562 -8.66 12.04 -34.35
C GLN A 562 -9.02 10.85 -33.45
N GLU A 563 -8.20 9.80 -33.49
CA GLU A 563 -8.38 8.62 -32.64
C GLU A 563 -7.55 8.75 -31.36
N LEU A 564 -8.08 8.24 -30.25
CA LEU A 564 -7.35 8.18 -28.99
C LEU A 564 -6.52 6.90 -28.94
N PHE A 565 -5.27 7.08 -28.55
CA PHE A 565 -4.31 6.01 -28.28
C PHE A 565 -3.84 6.12 -26.84
N GLY A 566 -3.76 4.99 -26.15
CA GLY A 566 -2.99 4.88 -24.93
C GLY A 566 -2.52 3.44 -24.69
N ARG A 567 -1.68 3.26 -23.69
CA ARG A 567 -1.13 1.95 -23.34
C ARG A 567 -0.93 1.76 -21.84
N SER A 568 -0.96 0.52 -21.39
CA SER A 568 -0.33 0.08 -20.14
C SER A 568 1.05 -0.54 -20.43
N GLU A 569 1.61 -1.22 -19.43
CA GLU A 569 2.87 -1.98 -19.52
C GLU A 569 2.79 -3.11 -20.54
N ASP A 570 1.64 -3.79 -20.66
CA ASP A 570 1.45 -5.01 -21.46
C ASP A 570 0.26 -4.96 -22.45
N GLN A 571 -0.51 -3.87 -22.47
CA GLN A 571 -1.66 -3.69 -23.36
C GLN A 571 -1.58 -2.37 -24.13
N LEU A 572 -1.97 -2.40 -25.40
CA LEU A 572 -2.21 -1.20 -26.21
C LEU A 572 -3.70 -1.03 -26.43
N HIS A 573 -4.22 0.18 -26.23
CA HIS A 573 -5.64 0.49 -26.39
C HIS A 573 -5.82 1.58 -27.44
N PHE A 574 -6.79 1.36 -28.30
CA PHE A 574 -7.13 2.25 -29.38
C PHE A 574 -8.64 2.40 -29.53
N LEU A 575 -9.06 3.56 -30.02
CA LEU A 575 -10.40 3.82 -30.52
C LEU A 575 -10.35 3.85 -32.05
N PHE A 576 -11.36 3.26 -32.69
CA PHE A 576 -11.47 3.27 -34.15
C PHE A 576 -12.89 3.45 -34.63
N GLY A 577 -13.11 4.37 -35.56
CA GLY A 577 -14.32 4.39 -36.38
C GLY A 577 -14.34 3.32 -37.51
N LYS A 578 -13.20 2.67 -37.81
CA LYS A 578 -13.04 1.71 -38.94
C LYS A 578 -12.08 0.55 -38.60
N PRO A 579 -12.26 -0.64 -39.20
CA PRO A 579 -11.37 -1.78 -38.97
C PRO A 579 -9.93 -1.48 -39.42
N ILE A 580 -8.95 -1.74 -38.57
CA ILE A 580 -7.52 -1.69 -38.92
C ILE A 580 -7.10 -3.04 -39.51
N VAL A 581 -6.32 -2.99 -40.59
CA VAL A 581 -5.49 -4.12 -40.99
C VAL A 581 -4.11 -3.90 -40.37
N VAL A 582 -3.83 -4.57 -39.25
CA VAL A 582 -2.47 -4.60 -38.70
C VAL A 582 -1.67 -5.55 -39.56
N ASP A 583 -0.70 -5.00 -40.28
CA ASP A 583 0.18 -5.79 -41.14
C ASP A 583 0.98 -6.80 -40.30
N ARG A 584 1.02 -8.06 -40.72
CA ARG A 584 1.61 -9.19 -39.97
C ARG A 584 3.15 -9.14 -39.88
N HIS A 585 3.77 -8.06 -40.32
CA HIS A 585 5.22 -7.93 -40.41
C HIS A 585 5.92 -7.82 -39.04
N TYR A 586 5.20 -7.66 -37.93
CA TYR A 586 5.75 -7.74 -36.57
C TYR A 586 5.77 -9.18 -36.04
N GLN A 587 6.63 -10.03 -36.61
CA GLN A 587 6.72 -11.44 -36.22
C GLN A 587 7.22 -11.67 -34.78
N SER A 588 7.90 -10.68 -34.18
CA SER A 588 8.52 -10.83 -32.85
C SER A 588 7.56 -10.58 -31.68
N ILE A 589 6.40 -9.95 -31.93
CA ILE A 589 5.44 -9.60 -30.88
C ILE A 589 4.11 -10.27 -31.22
N GLN A 590 3.72 -11.25 -30.42
CA GLN A 590 2.39 -11.85 -30.55
C GLN A 590 1.34 -10.85 -30.05
N ILE A 591 0.67 -10.23 -31.00
CA ILE A 591 -0.40 -9.28 -30.76
C ILE A 591 -1.73 -9.99 -30.94
N LYS A 592 -2.52 -10.11 -29.86
CA LYS A 592 -3.90 -10.63 -29.92
C LYS A 592 -4.89 -9.46 -29.87
N PRO A 593 -5.55 -9.11 -31.00
CA PRO A 593 -6.54 -8.03 -31.01
C PRO A 593 -7.85 -8.50 -30.37
N PHE A 594 -8.42 -7.63 -29.55
CA PHE A 594 -9.80 -7.70 -29.08
C PHE A 594 -10.54 -6.48 -29.62
N ILE A 595 -11.64 -6.69 -30.34
CA ILE A 595 -12.44 -5.63 -30.95
C ILE A 595 -13.85 -5.72 -30.38
N GLY A 596 -14.35 -4.65 -29.78
CA GLY A 596 -15.69 -4.61 -29.20
C GLY A 596 -16.16 -3.20 -28.86
N THR A 597 -17.38 -3.09 -28.32
CA THR A 597 -17.93 -1.83 -27.77
C THR A 597 -17.67 -1.69 -26.28
N SER A 598 -16.96 -2.65 -25.68
CA SER A 598 -16.53 -2.65 -24.29
C SER A 598 -15.14 -3.25 -24.17
N PHE A 599 -14.34 -2.80 -23.20
CA PHE A 599 -13.10 -3.43 -22.78
C PHE A 599 -12.86 -3.17 -21.30
N HIS A 600 -12.01 -3.95 -20.67
CA HIS A 600 -11.53 -3.68 -19.31
C HIS A 600 -10.07 -3.23 -19.36
N PHE A 601 -9.70 -2.35 -18.44
CA PHE A 601 -8.36 -1.90 -18.18
C PHE A 601 -8.12 -1.96 -16.67
N LEU A 602 -7.17 -2.77 -16.23
CA LEU A 602 -6.97 -3.03 -14.79
C LEU A 602 -8.31 -3.39 -14.12
N ASP A 603 -8.79 -2.56 -13.22
CA ASP A 603 -9.98 -2.69 -12.39
C ASP A 603 -11.16 -1.82 -12.88
N VAL A 604 -11.13 -1.33 -14.12
CA VAL A 604 -12.24 -0.56 -14.71
C VAL A 604 -12.72 -1.16 -16.02
N GLU A 605 -14.03 -1.15 -16.23
CA GLU A 605 -14.66 -1.50 -17.49
C GLU A 605 -15.16 -0.23 -18.17
N LEU A 606 -14.81 -0.08 -19.44
CA LEU A 606 -15.30 0.97 -20.31
C LEU A 606 -16.17 0.32 -21.38
N SER A 607 -17.35 0.87 -21.59
CA SER A 607 -18.26 0.51 -22.67
C SER A 607 -18.82 1.78 -23.30
N HIS A 608 -19.35 1.71 -24.50
CA HIS A 608 -20.14 2.80 -25.04
C HIS A 608 -21.43 2.28 -25.68
N ASN A 609 -22.49 3.06 -25.55
CA ASN A 609 -23.78 2.78 -26.19
C ASN A 609 -24.19 4.02 -26.99
N LYS A 610 -24.26 3.89 -28.32
CA LYS A 610 -24.63 4.97 -29.24
C LYS A 610 -23.77 6.25 -29.06
N GLY A 611 -22.47 6.08 -28.79
CA GLY A 611 -21.53 7.19 -28.59
C GLY A 611 -21.49 7.75 -27.16
N HIS A 612 -22.32 7.25 -26.25
CA HIS A 612 -22.25 7.60 -24.84
C HIS A 612 -21.33 6.65 -24.08
N LEU A 613 -20.26 7.18 -23.50
CA LEU A 613 -19.34 6.42 -22.66
C LEU A 613 -20.04 5.99 -21.37
N HIS A 614 -19.87 4.72 -21.01
CA HIS A 614 -20.29 4.14 -19.75
C HIS A 614 -19.11 3.42 -19.10
N THR A 615 -18.75 3.86 -17.91
CA THR A 615 -17.66 3.31 -17.11
C THR A 615 -18.15 2.80 -15.76
N ARG A 616 -17.56 1.71 -15.29
CA ARG A 616 -17.78 1.08 -13.98
C ARG A 616 -16.50 0.40 -13.48
N ILE A 617 -16.49 0.00 -12.21
CA ILE A 617 -15.43 -0.89 -11.69
C ILE A 617 -15.61 -2.28 -12.31
N TYR A 618 -14.50 -2.88 -12.72
CA TYR A 618 -14.44 -4.24 -13.21
C TYR A 618 -13.91 -5.15 -12.10
N HIS A 619 -14.71 -6.13 -11.71
CA HIS A 619 -14.30 -7.18 -10.80
C HIS A 619 -13.93 -8.41 -11.62
N ASP A 620 -12.64 -8.68 -11.77
CA ASP A 620 -12.18 -9.92 -12.39
C ASP A 620 -12.70 -11.10 -11.53
N ALA A 621 -13.30 -12.10 -12.16
CA ALA A 621 -13.78 -13.30 -11.45
C ALA A 621 -12.64 -14.13 -10.87
N VAL A 622 -11.42 -13.93 -11.37
CA VAL A 622 -10.21 -14.68 -11.02
C VAL A 622 -9.43 -14.00 -9.89
N MET A 623 -9.53 -12.68 -9.77
CA MET A 623 -8.95 -11.94 -8.65
C MET A 623 -9.92 -11.98 -7.48
N ASP A 624 -9.43 -12.21 -6.25
CA ASP A 624 -10.27 -12.20 -5.06
C ASP A 624 -10.96 -10.83 -4.93
N GLN A 625 -12.25 -10.82 -5.25
CA GLN A 625 -13.03 -9.59 -5.32
C GLN A 625 -13.09 -8.92 -3.94
N TYR A 626 -12.93 -9.68 -2.86
CA TYR A 626 -13.20 -9.26 -1.49
C TYR A 626 -11.96 -8.87 -0.69
N GLN A 627 -10.83 -8.52 -1.29
CA GLN A 627 -9.63 -8.19 -0.53
C GLN A 627 -9.49 -6.71 -0.18
N LEU A 628 -9.48 -6.41 1.12
CA LEU A 628 -8.88 -5.17 1.60
C LEU A 628 -7.35 -5.33 1.56
N PRO A 629 -6.57 -4.27 1.29
CA PRO A 629 -5.11 -4.34 1.31
C PRO A 629 -4.62 -5.00 2.60
N ASN A 630 -3.73 -6.00 2.50
CA ASN A 630 -3.24 -6.80 3.64
C ASN A 630 -2.73 -5.96 4.83
N GLN A 631 -2.34 -4.70 4.59
CA GLN A 631 -2.00 -3.70 5.62
C GLN A 631 -3.13 -3.39 6.62
N PHE A 632 -4.37 -3.81 6.35
CA PHE A 632 -5.52 -3.67 7.26
C PHE A 632 -5.37 -4.44 8.57
N GLN A 633 -4.65 -5.55 8.55
CA GLN A 633 -4.43 -6.38 9.74
C GLN A 633 -3.28 -5.82 10.60
N ALA A 634 -2.36 -5.03 10.01
CA ALA A 634 -1.11 -4.62 10.65
C ALA A 634 -1.20 -3.31 11.46
N GLU A 635 -2.03 -2.34 11.04
CA GLU A 635 -2.08 -1.04 11.71
C GLU A 635 -3.21 -0.94 12.75
N ARG A 636 -2.85 -0.87 14.04
CA ARG A 636 -3.77 -0.56 15.16
C ARG A 636 -4.34 0.86 15.13
N SER A 637 -4.16 1.61 14.04
CA SER A 637 -4.71 2.95 13.87
C SER A 637 -6.21 2.84 13.55
N SER A 638 -7.06 3.21 14.51
CA SER A 638 -8.52 3.17 14.37
C SER A 638 -9.06 4.03 13.23
N CYS A 639 -8.23 4.89 12.64
CA CYS A 639 -8.59 5.77 11.54
C CYS A 639 -8.31 5.21 10.14
N LEU A 640 -7.42 4.21 10.01
CA LEU A 640 -7.06 3.64 8.70
C LEU A 640 -8.28 3.01 8.00
N PRO A 641 -9.15 2.24 8.68
CA PRO A 641 -10.28 1.61 8.01
C PRO A 641 -11.29 2.59 7.43
N SER A 642 -11.56 3.66 8.18
CA SER A 642 -12.45 4.75 7.74
C SER A 642 -11.87 5.52 6.57
N ARG A 643 -10.57 5.86 6.63
CA ARG A 643 -9.89 6.60 5.56
C ARG A 643 -9.78 5.78 4.28
N LEU A 644 -9.52 4.48 4.37
CA LEU A 644 -9.50 3.62 3.19
C LEU A 644 -10.89 3.54 2.56
N LEU A 645 -11.95 3.27 3.33
CA LEU A 645 -13.31 3.18 2.78
C LEU A 645 -13.69 4.47 2.07
N GLN A 646 -13.40 5.62 2.68
CA GLN A 646 -13.63 6.92 2.05
C GLN A 646 -12.79 7.10 0.77
N SER A 647 -11.56 6.60 0.75
CA SER A 647 -10.68 6.68 -0.43
C SER A 647 -11.15 5.76 -1.55
N MET A 648 -11.63 4.56 -1.23
CA MET A 648 -12.29 3.64 -2.15
C MET A 648 -13.56 4.25 -2.72
N LEU A 649 -14.44 4.82 -1.88
CA LEU A 649 -15.63 5.53 -2.35
C LEU A 649 -15.28 6.72 -3.24
N MET A 650 -14.24 7.49 -2.90
CA MET A 650 -13.72 8.55 -3.78
C MET A 650 -13.34 7.95 -5.13
N TYR A 651 -12.54 6.89 -5.16
CA TYR A 651 -12.10 6.20 -6.37
C TYR A 651 -13.28 5.70 -7.22
N VAL A 652 -14.23 4.99 -6.61
CA VAL A 652 -15.45 4.50 -7.29
C VAL A 652 -16.24 5.64 -7.93
N VAL A 653 -16.41 6.78 -7.25
CA VAL A 653 -17.08 7.96 -7.84
C VAL A 653 -16.32 8.48 -9.07
N ARG A 654 -14.99 8.38 -9.09
CA ARG A 654 -14.20 8.77 -10.28
C ARG A 654 -14.46 7.81 -11.44
N CYS A 655 -14.48 6.51 -11.14
CA CYS A 655 -14.58 5.47 -12.15
C CYS A 655 -16.00 5.24 -12.67
N CYS A 656 -17.04 5.46 -11.87
CA CYS A 656 -18.41 5.19 -12.27
C CYS A 656 -19.03 6.39 -13.01
N SER A 657 -19.51 6.17 -14.23
CA SER A 657 -20.22 7.17 -15.03
C SER A 657 -21.69 7.36 -14.66
N LYS A 658 -22.33 6.36 -14.03
CA LYS A 658 -23.75 6.37 -13.67
C LYS A 658 -23.96 6.12 -12.18
N GLU A 659 -25.05 6.68 -11.64
CA GLU A 659 -25.47 6.49 -10.24
C GLU A 659 -25.65 5.01 -9.90
N GLN A 660 -26.26 4.23 -10.79
CA GLN A 660 -26.50 2.79 -10.60
C GLN A 660 -25.20 2.01 -10.38
N SER A 661 -24.17 2.27 -11.19
CA SER A 661 -22.86 1.62 -11.06
C SER A 661 -22.17 2.03 -9.75
N PHE A 662 -22.23 3.31 -9.38
CA PHE A 662 -21.70 3.77 -8.10
C PHE A 662 -22.44 3.14 -6.90
N ASP A 663 -23.76 3.04 -6.97
CA ASP A 663 -24.58 2.45 -5.92
C ASP A 663 -24.29 0.96 -5.73
N TYR A 664 -24.10 0.24 -6.84
CA TYR A 664 -23.66 -1.15 -6.83
C TYR A 664 -22.32 -1.28 -6.10
N GLU A 665 -21.31 -0.51 -6.49
CA GLU A 665 -19.98 -0.54 -5.89
C GLU A 665 -19.95 -0.09 -4.43
N ARG A 666 -20.78 0.89 -4.05
CA ARG A 666 -20.92 1.30 -2.64
C ARG A 666 -21.48 0.16 -1.78
N ARG A 667 -22.50 -0.56 -2.27
CA ARG A 667 -23.05 -1.73 -1.57
C ARG A 667 -22.04 -2.87 -1.52
N TYR A 668 -21.31 -3.07 -2.61
CA TYR A 668 -20.21 -4.02 -2.70
C TYR A 668 -19.15 -3.75 -1.62
N LEU A 669 -18.65 -2.52 -1.52
CA LEU A 669 -17.70 -2.12 -0.46
C LEU A 669 -18.27 -2.28 0.95
N LYS A 670 -19.56 -1.99 1.16
CA LYS A 670 -20.22 -2.25 2.45
C LYS A 670 -20.21 -3.74 2.81
N LEU A 671 -20.47 -4.62 1.84
CA LEU A 671 -20.40 -6.07 2.03
C LEU A 671 -18.98 -6.55 2.32
N VAL A 672 -17.98 -6.06 1.59
CA VAL A 672 -16.56 -6.34 1.87
C VAL A 672 -16.21 -5.96 3.31
N TYR A 673 -16.56 -4.76 3.77
CA TYR A 673 -16.27 -4.37 5.15
C TYR A 673 -17.04 -5.21 6.19
N LEU A 674 -18.27 -5.63 5.90
CA LEU A 674 -19.00 -6.55 6.78
C LEU A 674 -18.31 -7.92 6.86
N LEU A 675 -17.78 -8.44 5.76
CA LEU A 675 -16.98 -9.69 5.71
C LEU A 675 -15.73 -9.62 6.60
N TYR A 676 -15.08 -8.45 6.67
CA TYR A 676 -13.94 -8.20 7.56
C TYR A 676 -14.33 -7.89 9.01
N GLY A 677 -15.60 -8.08 9.40
CA GLY A 677 -16.06 -7.94 10.79
C GLY A 677 -16.34 -6.50 11.23
N PHE A 678 -16.36 -5.52 10.32
CA PHE A 678 -16.73 -4.15 10.69
C PHE A 678 -18.24 -4.03 10.94
N SER A 679 -18.64 -3.31 11.99
CA SER A 679 -20.07 -3.11 12.28
C SER A 679 -20.78 -2.24 11.23
N GLU A 680 -22.06 -2.52 10.97
CA GLU A 680 -22.88 -1.73 10.04
C GLU A 680 -22.87 -0.23 10.36
N ASN A 681 -23.03 0.13 11.64
CA ASN A 681 -23.02 1.53 12.10
C ASN A 681 -21.70 2.24 11.78
N PHE A 682 -20.58 1.54 11.89
CA PHE A 682 -19.27 2.08 11.54
C PHE A 682 -19.19 2.39 10.04
N ILE A 683 -19.62 1.44 9.20
CA ILE A 683 -19.59 1.57 7.74
C ILE A 683 -20.51 2.71 7.29
N ASP A 684 -21.73 2.76 7.82
CA ASP A 684 -22.71 3.80 7.50
C ASP A 684 -22.23 5.18 7.94
N ASN A 685 -21.64 5.31 9.13
CA ASN A 685 -21.01 6.56 9.55
C ASN A 685 -19.85 6.95 8.62
N CYS A 686 -19.02 6.01 8.17
CA CYS A 686 -17.94 6.32 7.21
C CYS A 686 -18.48 6.82 5.86
N ILE A 687 -19.55 6.21 5.35
CA ILE A 687 -20.25 6.62 4.13
C ILE A 687 -20.89 8.01 4.32
N GLU A 688 -21.54 8.25 5.46
CA GLU A 688 -22.11 9.56 5.79
C GLU A 688 -21.03 10.65 5.85
N GLN A 689 -19.90 10.38 6.50
CA GLN A 689 -18.75 11.30 6.55
C GLN A 689 -18.17 11.57 5.15
N PHE A 690 -18.13 10.55 4.27
CA PHE A 690 -17.77 10.74 2.87
C PHE A 690 -18.70 11.73 2.18
N TYR A 691 -20.02 11.56 2.27
CA TYR A 691 -20.96 12.51 1.67
C TYR A 691 -20.84 13.91 2.30
N LYS A 692 -20.72 14.03 3.63
CA LYS A 692 -20.53 15.32 4.33
C LYS A 692 -19.29 16.05 3.82
N ARG A 693 -18.17 15.33 3.64
CA ARG A 693 -16.90 15.87 3.15
C ARG A 693 -17.00 16.50 1.76
N PHE A 694 -17.90 16.03 0.91
CA PHE A 694 -18.14 16.58 -0.43
C PHE A 694 -19.41 17.44 -0.49
N TYR A 695 -19.86 17.95 0.67
CA TYR A 695 -21.08 18.76 0.84
C TYR A 695 -22.33 18.09 0.29
N ALA A 696 -22.30 16.76 0.17
CA ALA A 696 -23.36 15.97 -0.43
C ALA A 696 -24.46 15.60 0.60
N CYS A 697 -24.48 16.25 1.76
CA CYS A 697 -25.45 16.03 2.84
C CYS A 697 -26.35 17.25 3.11
N GLU A 698 -26.33 18.28 2.26
CA GLU A 698 -27.16 19.48 2.47
C GLU A 698 -28.67 19.22 2.28
N VAL A 699 -29.08 18.00 1.95
CA VAL A 699 -30.48 17.61 2.01
C VAL A 699 -30.66 16.33 2.81
N ASN A 700 -31.64 16.35 3.70
CA ASN A 700 -32.02 15.24 4.57
C ASN A 700 -31.95 13.91 3.82
N TYR A 701 -31.28 12.94 4.44
CA TYR A 701 -31.00 11.57 3.97
C TYR A 701 -32.22 10.77 3.48
N PHE A 702 -33.41 11.34 3.55
CA PHE A 702 -34.67 10.70 3.24
C PHE A 702 -35.45 11.25 2.04
N VAL A 703 -35.12 12.42 1.44
CA VAL A 703 -36.00 12.94 0.35
C VAL A 703 -35.31 13.58 -0.86
N ASP A 704 -34.20 14.33 -0.79
CA ASP A 704 -33.58 14.85 -2.02
C ASP A 704 -32.20 14.26 -2.25
N ARG A 705 -32.16 13.26 -3.15
CA ARG A 705 -30.92 12.77 -3.74
C ARG A 705 -30.21 13.95 -4.38
N ILE A 706 -29.06 14.32 -3.85
CA ILE A 706 -28.14 15.13 -4.65
C ILE A 706 -27.84 14.30 -5.90
N PRO A 707 -28.10 14.83 -7.11
CA PRO A 707 -27.85 14.09 -8.33
C PRO A 707 -26.41 13.58 -8.30
N TYR A 708 -26.20 12.30 -8.56
CA TYR A 708 -24.87 11.67 -8.55
C TYR A 708 -23.83 12.50 -9.32
N GLU A 709 -24.25 13.14 -10.41
CA GLU A 709 -23.45 14.08 -11.19
C GLU A 709 -22.85 15.24 -10.38
N THR A 710 -23.59 15.76 -9.40
CA THR A 710 -23.10 16.83 -8.51
C THR A 710 -22.05 16.30 -7.55
N LEU A 711 -22.27 15.13 -6.95
CA LEU A 711 -21.28 14.46 -6.11
C LEU A 711 -20.00 14.18 -6.91
N ARG A 712 -20.14 13.57 -8.08
CA ARG A 712 -19.03 13.25 -8.98
C ARG A 712 -18.23 14.47 -9.35
N ARG A 713 -18.88 15.55 -9.79
CA ARG A 713 -18.24 16.83 -10.11
C ARG A 713 -17.46 17.42 -8.91
N ARG A 714 -18.00 17.31 -7.69
CA ARG A 714 -17.33 17.80 -6.48
C ARG A 714 -16.11 16.95 -6.11
N VAL A 715 -16.20 15.62 -6.23
CA VAL A 715 -15.06 14.71 -6.03
C VAL A 715 -13.96 15.00 -7.04
N MET A 716 -14.29 15.14 -8.33
CA MET A 716 -13.35 15.53 -9.39
C MET A 716 -12.64 16.85 -9.10
N LYS A 717 -13.40 17.90 -8.77
CA LYS A 717 -12.86 19.23 -8.47
C LYS A 717 -11.92 19.23 -7.26
N ARG A 718 -12.29 18.50 -6.20
CA ARG A 718 -11.47 18.42 -4.97
C ARG A 718 -10.21 17.61 -5.18
N HIS A 719 -10.26 16.53 -5.97
CA HIS A 719 -9.07 15.75 -6.32
C HIS A 719 -8.05 16.61 -7.07
N ALA A 720 -8.47 17.41 -8.06
CA ALA A 720 -7.57 18.33 -8.75
C ALA A 720 -6.82 19.28 -7.79
N GLN A 721 -7.48 19.69 -6.69
CA GLN A 721 -6.84 20.47 -5.62
C GLN A 721 -5.90 19.64 -4.74
N LEU A 722 -6.21 18.36 -4.52
CA LEU A 722 -5.41 17.45 -3.70
C LEU A 722 -4.19 16.87 -4.43
N VAL A 723 -4.22 16.72 -5.75
CA VAL A 723 -3.04 16.29 -6.55
C VAL A 723 -1.89 17.27 -6.37
N ILE A 724 -2.18 18.57 -6.23
CA ILE A 724 -1.21 19.62 -5.90
C ILE A 724 -0.58 19.40 -4.52
N VAL A 725 -1.31 18.75 -3.60
CA VAL A 725 -0.86 18.41 -2.24
C VAL A 725 -0.20 17.02 -2.17
N LYS A 726 -0.56 16.10 -3.09
CA LYS A 726 -0.17 14.68 -3.12
C LYS A 726 1.33 14.45 -3.37
N THR A 727 2.00 15.35 -4.07
CA THR A 727 3.47 15.36 -4.20
C THR A 727 4.18 15.46 -2.84
N LYS A 728 3.51 16.02 -1.82
CA LYS A 728 3.99 16.08 -0.44
C LYS A 728 3.70 14.79 0.34
N TRP A 729 2.54 14.17 0.09
CA TRP A 729 2.09 12.95 0.81
C TRP A 729 2.75 11.66 0.31
N SER A 730 3.15 11.60 -0.96
CA SER A 730 3.79 10.39 -1.52
C SER A 730 5.13 10.08 -0.82
N LYS A 731 5.85 11.12 -0.37
CA LYS A 731 7.06 10.98 0.47
C LYS A 731 6.77 10.49 1.90
N GLU A 732 5.58 10.79 2.45
CA GLU A 732 5.15 10.31 3.77
C GLU A 732 4.66 8.86 3.72
N ILE A 733 4.03 8.45 2.61
CA ILE A 733 3.58 7.06 2.39
C ILE A 733 4.77 6.12 2.11
N GLU A 734 5.81 6.56 1.38
CA GLU A 734 7.06 5.79 1.22
C GLU A 734 7.80 5.57 2.55
N MET A 735 7.69 6.52 3.50
CA MET A 735 8.18 6.32 4.88
C MET A 735 7.37 5.27 5.64
N ILE A 736 6.05 5.23 5.46
CA ILE A 736 5.16 4.25 6.11
C ILE A 736 5.36 2.82 5.56
N GLN A 737 5.74 2.67 4.28
CA GLN A 737 5.99 1.36 3.64
C GLN A 737 7.19 0.59 4.22
N SER A 738 8.00 1.18 5.10
CA SER A 738 9.20 0.58 5.69
C SER A 738 8.99 -0.09 7.06
N LEU A 739 7.75 -0.25 7.51
CA LEU A 739 7.42 -0.85 8.81
C LEU A 739 6.64 -2.15 8.60
N SER A 740 7.29 -3.28 8.90
CA SER A 740 6.72 -4.64 8.91
C SER A 740 6.66 -5.13 10.35
N TYR A 741 5.51 -5.68 10.80
CA TYR A 741 5.36 -6.73 11.84
C TYR A 741 3.91 -7.28 11.92
N SER A 742 3.76 -8.43 12.59
CA SER A 742 2.62 -9.36 12.79
C SER A 742 1.91 -9.30 14.17
N ASP A 743 0.86 -10.13 14.29
CA ASP A 743 0.10 -10.65 15.46
C ASP A 743 -1.24 -10.01 15.90
N MET A 744 -2.31 -10.83 15.82
CA MET A 744 -3.26 -11.12 16.91
C MET A 744 -4.23 -12.29 16.59
N ASN A 745 -4.25 -13.28 17.49
CA ASN A 745 -5.24 -14.35 17.58
C ASN A 745 -6.60 -13.85 18.10
N ALA A 746 -7.67 -14.12 17.37
CA ALA A 746 -9.04 -14.15 17.89
C ALA A 746 -9.73 -15.42 17.38
N ASP A 747 -10.51 -16.08 18.24
CA ASP A 747 -11.19 -17.36 17.98
C ASP A 747 -11.79 -17.45 16.56
N SER A 748 -11.07 -18.15 15.69
CA SER A 748 -11.21 -18.13 14.23
C SER A 748 -12.52 -18.79 13.77
N ASN A 749 -12.95 -19.86 14.44
CA ASN A 749 -14.00 -20.76 13.95
C ASN A 749 -15.38 -20.12 13.73
N LEU A 750 -15.80 -19.13 14.54
CA LEU A 750 -17.13 -18.52 14.38
C LEU A 750 -17.13 -17.42 13.31
N MET A 751 -16.00 -16.71 13.17
CA MET A 751 -15.81 -15.75 12.09
C MET A 751 -15.58 -16.44 10.76
N ASP A 752 -14.90 -17.58 10.75
CA ASP A 752 -14.68 -18.36 9.54
C ASP A 752 -15.99 -18.98 9.06
N TYR A 753 -16.82 -19.52 9.98
CA TYR A 753 -18.18 -19.94 9.64
C TYR A 753 -19.03 -18.79 9.08
N PHE A 754 -18.96 -17.59 9.68
CA PHE A 754 -19.67 -16.42 9.18
C PHE A 754 -19.17 -15.97 7.79
N LYS A 755 -17.84 -15.94 7.57
CA LYS A 755 -17.21 -15.62 6.29
C LYS A 755 -17.64 -16.64 5.22
N CYS A 756 -17.65 -17.93 5.51
CA CYS A 756 -18.09 -18.99 4.60
C CYS A 756 -19.58 -18.84 4.23
N GLN A 757 -20.48 -18.66 5.21
CA GLN A 757 -21.91 -18.47 4.96
C GLN A 757 -22.20 -17.19 4.16
N LEU A 758 -21.46 -16.11 4.46
CA LEU A 758 -21.58 -14.85 3.73
C LEU A 758 -21.04 -15.01 2.30
N PHE A 759 -19.92 -15.69 2.11
CA PHE A 759 -19.35 -15.99 0.79
C PHE A 759 -20.31 -16.83 -0.07
N ASP A 760 -20.93 -17.86 0.50
CA ASP A 760 -21.93 -18.69 -0.20
C ASP A 760 -23.18 -17.88 -0.59
N LEU A 761 -23.63 -16.98 0.29
CA LEU A 761 -24.74 -16.07 -0.03
C LEU A 761 -24.35 -15.07 -1.13
N LEU A 762 -23.13 -14.54 -1.10
CA LEU A 762 -22.62 -13.61 -2.10
C LEU A 762 -22.50 -14.29 -3.46
N LYS A 763 -21.99 -15.53 -3.49
CA LYS A 763 -21.93 -16.34 -4.71
C LYS A 763 -23.31 -16.57 -5.31
N LYS A 764 -24.36 -16.71 -4.50
CA LYS A 764 -25.77 -16.81 -4.95
C LYS A 764 -26.37 -15.47 -5.39
N CYS A 765 -26.04 -14.38 -4.71
CA CYS A 765 -26.59 -13.04 -5.00
C CYS A 765 -25.91 -12.33 -6.19
N PHE A 766 -24.68 -12.70 -6.53
CA PHE A 766 -23.85 -12.02 -7.53
C PHE A 766 -23.40 -12.94 -8.68
N ILE A 767 -24.16 -13.99 -9.01
CA ILE A 767 -23.87 -14.85 -10.18
C ILE A 767 -23.80 -13.97 -11.43
N PHE A 768 -22.62 -13.95 -12.03
CA PHE A 768 -22.28 -13.22 -13.23
C PHE A 768 -22.94 -13.89 -14.45
N GLU A 769 -24.15 -13.49 -14.81
CA GLU A 769 -24.65 -13.72 -16.16
C GLU A 769 -24.30 -12.52 -17.06
N PRO A 770 -23.70 -12.74 -18.25
CA PRO A 770 -23.40 -11.67 -19.22
C PRO A 770 -24.63 -10.94 -19.75
N GLN A 771 -25.83 -11.38 -19.37
CA GLN A 771 -27.13 -10.80 -19.70
C GLN A 771 -27.98 -10.71 -18.45
N PHE A 772 -27.56 -9.89 -17.48
CA PHE A 772 -28.34 -9.63 -16.27
C PHE A 772 -29.73 -9.08 -16.65
N ASN A 773 -30.77 -9.92 -16.56
CA ASN A 773 -32.17 -9.51 -16.62
C ASN A 773 -32.63 -9.27 -15.18
N GLU A 774 -32.87 -8.01 -14.82
CA GLU A 774 -33.14 -7.51 -13.46
C GLU A 774 -34.40 -8.10 -12.77
N LYS A 775 -35.10 -9.07 -13.40
CA LYS A 775 -36.39 -9.61 -12.96
C LYS A 775 -36.35 -10.90 -12.15
N VAL A 776 -35.21 -11.57 -12.00
CA VAL A 776 -35.18 -12.88 -11.30
C VAL A 776 -34.03 -12.92 -10.29
N ILE A 777 -34.32 -12.47 -9.08
CA ILE A 777 -33.61 -12.92 -7.87
C ILE A 777 -34.64 -13.71 -7.07
N GLU A 778 -34.79 -14.99 -7.37
CA GLU A 778 -35.49 -15.91 -6.48
C GLU A 778 -34.44 -16.49 -5.51
N ILE A 779 -34.46 -16.00 -4.28
CA ILE A 779 -33.70 -16.60 -3.19
C ILE A 779 -34.41 -17.92 -2.86
N GLU A 780 -33.74 -19.05 -3.04
CA GLU A 780 -34.26 -20.36 -2.63
C GLU A 780 -34.73 -20.28 -1.16
N PRO A 781 -35.99 -20.65 -0.85
CA PRO A 781 -36.57 -20.52 0.49
C PRO A 781 -35.74 -21.21 1.58
N ASP A 782 -35.06 -22.30 1.22
CA ASP A 782 -34.28 -23.09 2.16
C ASP A 782 -32.94 -22.43 2.53
N ALA A 783 -32.40 -21.58 1.67
CA ALA A 783 -31.19 -20.79 1.96
C ALA A 783 -31.43 -19.67 2.98
N ILE A 784 -32.69 -19.27 3.21
CA ILE A 784 -33.04 -18.20 4.17
C ILE A 784 -32.93 -18.70 5.61
N ASN A 785 -33.12 -19.99 5.84
CA ASN A 785 -33.15 -20.57 7.18
C ASN A 785 -31.75 -20.76 7.81
N THR A 786 -30.67 -20.65 7.03
CA THR A 786 -29.28 -20.74 7.52
C THR A 786 -28.64 -19.37 7.75
N ILE A 787 -29.32 -18.28 7.41
CA ILE A 787 -28.78 -16.91 7.49
C ILE A 787 -28.94 -16.36 8.92
N PRO A 788 -27.89 -15.78 9.53
CA PRO A 788 -27.99 -15.12 10.83
C PRO A 788 -29.09 -14.04 10.86
N LEU A 789 -29.84 -13.98 11.96
CA LEU A 789 -30.99 -13.09 12.13
C LEU A 789 -30.66 -11.59 11.92
N SER A 790 -29.41 -11.18 12.17
CA SER A 790 -28.90 -9.82 11.90
C SER A 790 -28.83 -9.50 10.41
N MET A 791 -28.44 -10.48 9.59
CA MET A 791 -28.35 -10.34 8.14
C MET A 791 -29.72 -10.42 7.47
N ILE A 792 -30.63 -11.26 7.98
CA ILE A 792 -32.05 -11.24 7.58
C ILE A 792 -32.66 -9.86 7.88
N LYS A 793 -32.37 -9.28 9.06
CA LYS A 793 -32.83 -7.92 9.43
C LYS A 793 -32.24 -6.83 8.53
N TYR A 794 -30.98 -6.98 8.10
CA TYR A 794 -30.31 -6.05 7.18
C TYR A 794 -30.93 -6.12 5.77
N LEU A 795 -31.06 -7.32 5.19
CA LEU A 795 -31.69 -7.53 3.88
C LEU A 795 -33.17 -7.12 3.88
N ALA A 796 -33.88 -7.34 4.99
CA ALA A 796 -35.26 -6.89 5.17
C ALA A 796 -35.41 -5.37 5.30
N LYS A 797 -34.38 -4.64 5.77
CA LYS A 797 -34.35 -3.17 5.87
C LYS A 797 -33.96 -2.49 4.56
N GLN A 798 -33.13 -3.12 3.73
CA GLN A 798 -32.61 -2.57 2.47
C GLN A 798 -33.52 -2.82 1.26
N ARG A 799 -34.85 -2.93 1.46
CA ARG A 799 -35.78 -3.24 0.36
C ARG A 799 -35.58 -2.27 -0.82
N PRO A 800 -35.35 -2.78 -2.05
CA PRO A 800 -35.46 -1.97 -3.26
C PRO A 800 -36.91 -1.43 -3.38
N CYS A 801 -37.09 -0.32 -4.08
CA CYS A 801 -38.39 0.37 -4.25
C CYS A 801 -39.57 -0.60 -4.29
N ARG A 802 -40.50 -0.41 -3.34
CA ARG A 802 -41.65 -1.29 -3.04
C ARG A 802 -42.68 -1.40 -4.18
N GLU A 803 -42.48 -0.68 -5.28
CA GLU A 803 -43.30 -0.74 -6.50
C GLU A 803 -42.87 -1.85 -7.47
N LEU A 804 -41.69 -2.46 -7.30
CA LEU A 804 -41.17 -3.50 -8.20
C LEU A 804 -41.43 -4.95 -7.75
N LEU A 805 -42.01 -5.15 -6.56
CA LEU A 805 -42.20 -6.49 -5.98
C LEU A 805 -43.66 -6.85 -5.69
N ASN A 806 -44.62 -6.00 -6.05
CA ASN A 806 -46.05 -6.27 -5.96
C ASN A 806 -46.72 -6.09 -7.33
N SER A 807 -46.61 -7.09 -8.20
CA SER A 807 -47.72 -7.42 -9.09
C SER A 807 -48.18 -8.82 -8.72
N SER A 808 -49.03 -8.88 -7.70
CA SER A 808 -49.88 -10.03 -7.47
C SER A 808 -50.61 -10.34 -8.78
N ILE A 809 -50.52 -11.59 -9.18
CA ILE A 809 -51.37 -12.26 -10.16
C ILE A 809 -52.78 -11.67 -10.10
N LYS A 810 -53.16 -10.93 -11.13
CA LYS A 810 -54.52 -10.88 -11.63
C LYS A 810 -54.45 -11.17 -13.11
N GLU A 811 -54.96 -12.34 -13.44
CA GLU A 811 -55.47 -12.67 -14.76
C GLU A 811 -56.40 -11.54 -15.24
N SER A 812 -56.06 -10.93 -16.37
CA SER A 812 -57.05 -10.60 -17.39
C SER A 812 -56.31 -10.28 -18.69
N ASP A 813 -56.73 -10.99 -19.72
CA ASP A 813 -56.42 -10.80 -21.12
C ASP A 813 -56.61 -9.34 -21.60
N GLU A 814 -56.04 -9.08 -22.78
CA GLU A 814 -56.27 -7.91 -23.64
C GLU A 814 -55.61 -6.60 -23.19
N TYR A 815 -54.59 -6.15 -23.92
CA TYR A 815 -54.74 -5.06 -24.90
C TYR A 815 -53.41 -4.80 -25.62
N ASP A 816 -53.40 -5.25 -26.86
CA ASP A 816 -52.61 -4.71 -27.95
C ASP A 816 -53.06 -3.26 -28.25
N CYS A 817 -52.23 -2.49 -28.95
CA CYS A 817 -52.55 -1.20 -29.59
C CYS A 817 -52.76 0.04 -28.69
N MET A 818 -51.84 1.01 -28.75
CA MET A 818 -52.04 2.36 -29.34
C MET A 818 -51.12 3.46 -28.76
N TYR A 819 -50.23 3.94 -29.64
CA TYR A 819 -49.88 5.34 -29.90
C TYR A 819 -49.98 6.41 -28.78
N ARG A 820 -48.83 6.98 -28.38
CA ARG A 820 -48.39 8.35 -28.75
C ARG A 820 -46.98 8.65 -28.26
#